data_AF-A0A535RAI5-F1
#
_entry.id   AF-A0A535RAI5-F1
#
_cell.length_a   1.000
_cell.length_b   1.000
_cell.length_c   1.000
_cell.angle_alpha   90.00
_cell.angle_beta   90.00
_cell.angle_gamma   90.00
#
_symmetry.space_group_name_H-M   'P 1'
#
loop_
_entity.id
_entity.type
_entity.pdbx_description
1 polymer ?
#
loop_
_entity_poly.entity_id
_entity_poly.type
_entity_poly.pdbx_seq_one_letter_code
_entity_poly.pdbx_strand_id
1 'polypeptide(L)'
;MRLGSDPAEALMTLVPDAWEGRGDLDPSVRDFYRFQSTRYEPWDGPAALAFSDGVIAGAALDRNGLRPLRYQVTDNGLVVAASEAGVIKLDPAHVIERGRLGPGQLIVADTSDGSILRDAEAKERVARREEFGAHADRLLHPVPRKWIDSDVVDLLAGLQRVHGWGNEDVKIVVKAMAETGLEAVWSMGDDTPIAILGRAPRRVYNYLRQRFAQVTNPPIDSLRERFVMSLRVVLGPRVSMTGVPARKPAPPPLLDLESPILGAGELKRVLEDALVLDATFSEAETLRGALERLREAAEAAPDGILVLSDRSTSRHRLPVPMVLAVGAVHERLLQSGARFRKDLVALAGDAVDVHDVAMLISAGAAAVHPYLGFATARTVLDEGSEPQDAENAYRKALESGLLKVMAKMGISCVASYCGAQVFEALGLGAEVMELCLPGVPSRVGGADFSDLEAVIREHHAAAWTANEPPPDRGLVRFRKLGEWHAHNPIAVRQLQKAARSGDVAEFQAYQGLADMGRPAALRNLLDFKPAAEPVDLAEVEPVSAILPRFIATAMSLGALSPEAHLALGLAMNSVGARSNSGEGGEDPDLYAGNGPRGDNRIKQVASARFGVTPRYLLRADELEIKIAEGSKPGEGGQLPGVKVTSVIARLRHAQAGQQLISPPPHHDIYSIEDLAQLIYDLKAINPGARVGVKLVSEAGVGTIAAGVAKARADYVLISGHDGGTGASPLSSIKGAGVPWELGLAETQQVLVANRLRERLTVRTDGGLRTGADIVKAALLGAEEYGLGTMLLVALGCDMARQCHLNTCPTGIATQREDLRAKFEGRPEHVINYLSFVGEEVRTILASLGARSLDEVIGRVELLHQLPGSQLDLSFVLEPTPADQPRRRLWPRNGDPAPLDPPSGPIDNSHRTLGASLSRRAVEAGERSVREYEGSAGQSFGAWLADGVELTLRGEANDYVGKGMAGGVIAIRPYEHDAAANPVLAGNTCLYGATGGRLFVAGRAGERFCVRNSGAVAVVEGAGDHFCEYMTGGAAVSLGLVGSNLGAGMTGGVAYVRDWLGLNPDSVVARAVPREDSEELRLLLSEHAARTGSRLALELLADWRNALAGFRQVVPAARVQAPPDPVDDPQVGDRILEGERGR
;
A
#
# COMPACT_ATOMS: atom_id res chain seq x y z
N MET A 1 -7.18 28.72 26.66
CA MET A 1 -7.82 28.35 27.94
C MET A 1 -7.84 26.83 28.00
N ARG A 2 -7.31 26.19 29.05
CA ARG A 2 -7.42 24.72 29.22
C ARG A 2 -8.81 24.40 29.77
N LEU A 3 -9.46 23.36 29.24
CA LEU A 3 -10.87 23.01 29.56
C LEU A 3 -11.03 22.16 30.83
N GLY A 4 -9.93 21.79 31.50
CA GLY A 4 -9.94 21.01 32.74
C GLY A 4 -10.09 19.49 32.55
N SER A 5 -10.04 18.98 31.31
CA SER A 5 -10.05 17.54 31.03
C SER A 5 -8.75 16.88 31.48
N ASP A 6 -8.90 15.70 32.04
CA ASP A 6 -7.80 14.79 32.37
C ASP A 6 -7.02 14.37 31.11
N PRO A 7 -5.69 14.29 31.14
CA PRO A 7 -4.89 13.91 29.98
C PRO A 7 -5.26 12.55 29.37
N ALA A 8 -5.59 11.54 30.19
CA ALA A 8 -6.01 10.24 29.71
C ALA A 8 -7.37 10.32 28.99
N GLU A 9 -8.32 11.10 29.53
CA GLU A 9 -9.60 11.35 28.86
C GLU A 9 -9.42 12.03 27.50
N ALA A 10 -8.54 13.03 27.43
CA ALA A 10 -8.24 13.72 26.19
C ALA A 10 -7.64 12.77 25.14
N LEU A 11 -6.71 11.89 25.53
CA LEU A 11 -6.11 10.92 24.63
C LEU A 11 -7.08 9.83 24.20
N MET A 12 -7.86 9.26 25.11
CA MET A 12 -8.93 8.31 24.76
C MET A 12 -9.97 8.95 23.82
N THR A 13 -10.13 10.27 23.83
CA THR A 13 -11.05 10.99 22.94
C THR A 13 -10.46 11.21 21.55
N LEU A 14 -9.21 11.69 21.47
CA LEU A 14 -8.58 12.08 20.20
C LEU A 14 -7.91 10.89 19.50
N VAL A 15 -7.33 9.97 20.24
CA VAL A 15 -6.64 8.76 19.76
C VAL A 15 -7.31 7.54 20.38
N PRO A 16 -8.59 7.29 20.04
CA PRO A 16 -9.36 6.22 20.64
C PRO A 16 -8.81 4.85 20.25
N ASP A 17 -9.01 3.86 21.13
CA ASP A 17 -8.84 2.45 20.83
C ASP A 17 -9.78 2.03 19.67
N ALA A 18 -9.45 0.95 18.96
CA ALA A 18 -10.35 0.36 17.97
C ALA A 18 -11.50 -0.35 18.68
N TRP A 19 -12.55 0.38 19.01
CA TRP A 19 -13.63 -0.07 19.89
C TRP A 19 -14.84 -0.67 19.16
N GLU A 20 -15.01 -0.38 17.87
CA GLU A 20 -16.18 -0.86 17.12
C GLU A 20 -16.18 -2.39 17.00
N GLY A 21 -17.26 -3.02 17.51
CA GLY A 21 -17.40 -4.48 17.48
C GLY A 21 -16.53 -5.25 18.49
N ARG A 22 -15.74 -4.56 19.34
CA ARG A 22 -14.98 -5.20 20.42
C ARG A 22 -15.90 -5.57 21.59
N GLY A 23 -16.04 -6.88 21.84
CA GLY A 23 -16.81 -7.44 22.95
C GLY A 23 -16.02 -7.61 24.25
N ASP A 24 -14.71 -7.47 24.19
CA ASP A 24 -13.77 -7.68 25.30
C ASP A 24 -13.44 -6.39 26.08
N LEU A 25 -13.77 -5.22 25.54
CA LEU A 25 -13.73 -3.96 26.28
C LEU A 25 -14.86 -3.89 27.33
N ASP A 26 -14.59 -3.29 28.49
CA ASP A 26 -15.63 -3.02 29.48
C ASP A 26 -16.77 -2.18 28.85
N PRO A 27 -18.05 -2.50 29.12
CA PRO A 27 -19.18 -1.78 28.53
C PRO A 27 -19.13 -0.26 28.73
N SER A 28 -18.65 0.22 29.88
CA SER A 28 -18.54 1.65 30.16
C SER A 28 -17.50 2.33 29.26
N VAL A 29 -16.38 1.65 28.97
CA VAL A 29 -15.33 2.14 28.06
C VAL A 29 -15.84 2.21 26.62
N ARG A 30 -16.58 1.18 26.19
CA ARG A 30 -17.23 1.20 24.87
C ARG A 30 -18.25 2.34 24.76
N ASP A 31 -19.06 2.54 25.80
CA ASP A 31 -20.05 3.62 25.83
C ASP A 31 -19.40 5.01 25.88
N PHE A 32 -18.24 5.15 26.54
CA PHE A 32 -17.40 6.35 26.45
C PHE A 32 -17.01 6.65 25.01
N TYR A 33 -16.39 5.70 24.30
CA TYR A 33 -15.99 5.92 22.91
C TYR A 33 -17.19 6.18 21.99
N ARG A 34 -18.30 5.47 22.21
CA ARG A 34 -19.55 5.68 21.48
C ARG A 34 -20.06 7.10 21.62
N PHE A 35 -20.01 7.67 22.84
CA PHE A 35 -20.35 9.06 23.07
C PHE A 35 -19.33 10.01 22.41
N GLN A 36 -18.02 9.79 22.59
CA GLN A 36 -17.00 10.68 22.05
C GLN A 36 -16.97 10.74 20.52
N SER A 37 -17.32 9.66 19.84
CA SER A 37 -17.46 9.60 18.38
C SER A 37 -18.53 10.55 17.81
N THR A 38 -19.39 11.10 18.65
CA THR A 38 -20.37 12.14 18.25
C THR A 38 -19.76 13.53 18.17
N ARG A 39 -18.55 13.71 18.72
CA ARG A 39 -17.89 15.02 18.91
C ARG A 39 -16.57 15.14 18.16
N TYR A 40 -15.84 14.04 18.05
CA TYR A 40 -14.50 14.01 17.47
C TYR A 40 -14.34 12.80 16.55
N GLU A 41 -13.76 13.04 15.39
CA GLU A 41 -13.14 12.03 14.56
C GLU A 41 -11.79 11.58 15.16
N PRO A 42 -11.40 10.31 15.01
CA PRO A 42 -10.09 9.84 15.44
C PRO A 42 -8.94 10.56 14.73
N TRP A 43 -7.90 10.91 15.47
CA TRP A 43 -6.63 11.39 14.94
C TRP A 43 -5.74 10.18 14.69
N ASP A 44 -5.81 9.69 13.45
CA ASP A 44 -5.16 8.44 13.04
C ASP A 44 -3.69 8.63 12.64
N GLY A 45 -2.99 7.50 12.51
CA GLY A 45 -1.58 7.43 12.12
C GLY A 45 -0.66 6.91 13.26
N PRO A 46 0.57 6.48 12.95
CA PRO A 46 1.50 5.95 13.94
C PRO A 46 1.80 6.96 15.04
N ALA A 47 1.54 6.60 16.29
CA ALA A 47 1.80 7.47 17.43
C ALA A 47 2.22 6.69 18.66
N ALA A 48 3.39 7.05 19.19
CA ALA A 48 3.78 6.77 20.57
C ALA A 48 3.81 8.09 21.32
N LEU A 49 2.87 8.25 22.25
CA LEU A 49 2.62 9.51 22.94
C LEU A 49 3.08 9.41 24.38
N ALA A 50 3.89 10.37 24.83
CA ALA A 50 4.14 10.62 26.25
C ALA A 50 3.40 11.90 26.64
N PHE A 51 2.72 11.90 27.78
CA PHE A 51 1.86 13.01 28.20
C PHE A 51 1.96 13.28 29.69
N SER A 52 1.71 14.54 30.09
CA SER A 52 1.57 14.93 31.48
C SER A 52 0.85 16.28 31.62
N ASP A 53 0.14 16.47 32.72
CA ASP A 53 -0.36 17.76 33.20
C ASP A 53 0.42 18.32 34.41
N GLY A 54 1.50 17.65 34.81
CA GLY A 54 2.31 17.96 35.99
C GLY A 54 1.90 17.20 37.26
N VAL A 55 0.76 16.50 37.27
CA VAL A 55 0.31 15.62 38.37
C VAL A 55 0.19 14.18 37.86
N ILE A 56 -0.45 14.02 36.72
CA ILE A 56 -0.55 12.76 35.98
C ILE A 56 0.54 12.75 34.91
N ALA A 57 1.22 11.62 34.76
CA ALA A 57 2.12 11.35 33.65
C ALA A 57 1.80 9.97 33.06
N GLY A 58 2.00 9.79 31.76
CA GLY A 58 1.70 8.51 31.14
C GLY A 58 2.21 8.38 29.71
N ALA A 59 1.91 7.23 29.14
CA ALA A 59 2.17 6.93 27.75
C ALA A 59 0.99 6.24 27.09
N ALA A 60 0.79 6.45 25.79
CA ALA A 60 -0.28 5.85 24.99
C ALA A 60 0.20 5.50 23.58
N LEU A 61 -0.44 4.50 22.97
CA LEU A 61 -0.24 4.16 21.55
C LEU A 61 -1.47 4.48 20.71
N ASP A 62 -1.23 4.70 19.42
CA ASP A 62 -2.28 4.72 18.42
C ASP A 62 -3.04 3.38 18.36
N ARG A 63 -4.22 3.42 17.74
CA ARG A 63 -5.16 2.31 17.68
C ARG A 63 -4.63 1.04 17.01
N ASN A 64 -3.56 1.14 16.22
CA ASN A 64 -2.95 0.05 15.46
C ASN A 64 -1.61 -0.40 16.08
N GLY A 65 -1.11 0.33 17.09
CA GLY A 65 0.17 0.04 17.76
C GLY A 65 1.37 0.12 16.82
N LEU A 66 1.43 1.15 15.97
CA LEU A 66 2.41 1.25 14.87
C LEU A 66 3.76 1.84 15.29
N ARG A 67 3.90 2.29 16.53
CA ARG A 67 5.21 2.67 17.12
C ARG A 67 5.51 1.78 18.33
N PRO A 68 6.78 1.42 18.57
CA PRO A 68 7.13 0.64 19.74
C PRO A 68 7.05 1.49 21.01
N LEU A 69 6.56 0.89 22.09
CA LEU A 69 6.63 1.47 23.42
C LEU A 69 6.81 0.40 24.49
N ARG A 70 7.98 0.43 25.13
CA ARG A 70 8.44 -0.48 26.18
C ARG A 70 8.34 0.23 27.52
N TYR A 71 7.99 -0.50 28.59
CA TYR A 71 8.02 0.08 29.92
C TYR A 71 8.56 -0.87 30.99
N GLN A 72 9.08 -0.29 32.07
CA GLN A 72 9.56 -0.98 33.25
C GLN A 72 8.97 -0.33 34.51
N VAL A 73 8.58 -1.15 35.49
CA VAL A 73 8.12 -0.70 36.82
C VAL A 73 9.00 -1.34 37.89
N THR A 74 9.46 -0.54 38.83
CA THR A 74 10.28 -1.00 39.96
C THR A 74 9.49 -1.18 41.24
N ASP A 75 10.06 -1.91 42.19
CA ASP A 75 9.49 -2.14 43.54
C ASP A 75 9.26 -0.84 44.36
N ASN A 76 10.02 0.21 44.08
CA ASN A 76 9.86 1.53 44.70
C ASN A 76 8.94 2.49 43.93
N GLY A 77 8.24 2.01 42.88
CA GLY A 77 7.22 2.77 42.17
C GLY A 77 7.73 3.68 41.05
N LEU A 78 8.98 3.54 40.60
CA LEU A 78 9.46 4.23 39.39
C LEU A 78 8.89 3.55 38.13
N VAL A 79 8.34 4.36 37.22
CA VAL A 79 7.91 3.92 35.89
C VAL A 79 8.82 4.54 34.84
N VAL A 80 9.41 3.70 33.99
CA VAL A 80 10.18 4.12 32.83
C VAL A 80 9.45 3.65 31.58
N ALA A 81 9.08 4.57 30.69
CA ALA A 81 8.47 4.27 29.39
C ALA A 81 9.32 4.89 28.28
N ALA A 82 9.68 4.10 27.27
CA ALA A 82 10.53 4.53 26.16
C ALA A 82 10.22 3.74 24.88
N SER A 83 10.62 4.28 23.72
CA SER A 83 10.43 3.60 22.43
C SER A 83 11.19 2.28 22.34
N GLU A 84 12.35 2.19 22.99
CA GLU A 84 13.17 0.99 23.07
C GLU A 84 13.43 0.59 24.52
N ALA A 85 13.62 -0.71 24.76
CA ALA A 85 14.16 -1.22 26.00
C ALA A 85 15.68 -0.97 26.08
N GLY A 86 16.21 -0.93 27.30
CA GLY A 86 17.64 -0.74 27.56
C GLY A 86 18.13 0.72 27.53
N VAL A 87 17.23 1.69 27.35
CA VAL A 87 17.57 3.13 27.33
C VAL A 87 18.03 3.61 28.72
N ILE A 88 17.40 3.12 29.78
CA ILE A 88 17.78 3.37 31.16
C ILE A 88 18.18 2.03 31.78
N LYS A 89 19.39 1.96 32.34
CA LYS A 89 19.89 0.77 33.05
C LYS A 89 19.32 0.74 34.46
N LEU A 90 18.42 -0.21 34.71
CA LEU A 90 17.89 -0.52 36.03
C LEU A 90 18.40 -1.89 36.48
N ASP A 91 18.58 -2.07 37.79
CA ASP A 91 18.93 -3.37 38.36
C ASP A 91 17.76 -4.36 38.19
N PRO A 92 17.93 -5.47 37.46
CA PRO A 92 16.87 -6.45 37.25
C PRO A 92 16.24 -7.00 38.53
N ALA A 93 16.97 -7.02 39.65
CA ALA A 93 16.45 -7.46 40.94
C ALA A 93 15.36 -6.54 41.51
N HIS A 94 15.28 -5.30 41.04
CA HIS A 94 14.31 -4.30 41.47
C HIS A 94 13.22 -4.02 40.43
N VAL A 95 13.32 -4.58 39.21
CA VAL A 95 12.32 -4.41 38.15
C VAL A 95 11.25 -5.50 38.27
N ILE A 96 10.11 -5.15 38.87
CA ILE A 96 9.00 -6.07 39.13
C ILE A 96 8.08 -6.28 37.91
N GLU A 97 8.13 -5.37 36.94
CA GLU A 97 7.34 -5.47 35.71
C GLU A 97 8.17 -5.00 34.51
N ARG A 98 8.23 -5.82 33.46
CA ARG A 98 8.75 -5.45 32.12
C ARG A 98 7.64 -5.65 31.12
N GLY A 99 7.10 -4.55 30.60
CA GLY A 99 5.93 -4.54 29.75
C GLY A 99 6.12 -3.79 28.45
N ARG A 100 5.02 -3.68 27.72
CA ARG A 100 4.88 -2.87 26.51
C ARG A 100 3.45 -2.35 26.43
N LEU A 101 3.22 -1.31 25.65
CA LEU A 101 1.88 -0.98 25.18
C LEU A 101 1.62 -1.68 23.84
N GLY A 102 0.44 -2.26 23.70
CA GLY A 102 -0.14 -2.74 22.45
C GLY A 102 -1.08 -1.71 21.80
N PRO A 103 -1.77 -2.09 20.72
CA PRO A 103 -2.69 -1.21 20.00
C PRO A 103 -3.73 -0.56 20.92
N GLY A 104 -3.86 0.78 20.86
CA GLY A 104 -4.83 1.56 21.64
C GLY A 104 -4.62 1.55 23.16
N GLN A 105 -3.50 1.02 23.65
CA GLN A 105 -3.25 0.91 25.09
C GLN A 105 -2.61 2.17 25.68
N LEU A 106 -2.83 2.39 26.98
CA LEU A 106 -2.13 3.41 27.77
C LEU A 106 -1.65 2.89 29.14
N ILE A 107 -0.70 3.62 29.73
CA ILE A 107 -0.27 3.48 31.14
C ILE A 107 -0.22 4.86 31.79
N VAL A 108 -0.70 4.95 33.02
CA VAL A 108 -0.84 6.21 33.76
C VAL A 108 -0.22 6.09 35.14
N ALA A 109 0.60 7.07 35.51
CA ALA A 109 1.10 7.28 36.87
C ALA A 109 0.51 8.59 37.43
N ASP A 110 -0.21 8.49 38.55
CA ASP A 110 -0.83 9.62 39.23
C ASP A 110 -0.02 9.94 40.50
N THR A 111 0.67 11.08 40.49
CA THR A 111 1.53 11.47 41.63
C THR A 111 0.75 11.97 42.84
N SER A 112 -0.56 12.25 42.69
CA SER A 112 -1.39 12.74 43.79
C SER A 112 -1.75 11.65 44.80
N ASP A 113 -1.95 10.42 44.32
CA ASP A 113 -2.29 9.24 45.13
C ASP A 113 -1.25 8.11 45.04
N GLY A 114 -0.24 8.25 44.17
CA GLY A 114 0.82 7.28 43.95
C GLY A 114 0.39 6.06 43.11
N SER A 115 -0.76 6.10 42.45
CA SER A 115 -1.27 4.98 41.66
C SER A 115 -0.54 4.84 40.32
N ILE A 116 -0.33 3.59 39.91
CA ILE A 116 0.14 3.21 38.57
C ILE A 116 -0.98 2.38 37.94
N LEU A 117 -1.74 2.99 37.05
CA LEU A 117 -2.88 2.39 36.39
C LEU A 117 -2.46 1.80 35.05
N ARG A 118 -2.78 0.52 34.87
CA ARG A 118 -2.61 -0.18 33.59
C ARG A 118 -3.78 0.15 32.67
N ASP A 119 -3.71 -0.30 31.42
CA ASP A 119 -4.66 0.06 30.36
C ASP A 119 -6.14 0.00 30.78
N ALA A 120 -6.60 -1.18 31.20
CA ALA A 120 -8.00 -1.38 31.59
C ALA A 120 -8.40 -0.48 32.77
N GLU A 121 -7.55 -0.40 33.80
CA GLU A 121 -7.81 0.41 35.01
C GLU A 121 -7.90 1.91 34.67
N ALA A 122 -7.00 2.40 33.80
CA ALA A 122 -6.99 3.79 33.36
C ALA A 122 -8.23 4.12 32.53
N LYS A 123 -8.58 3.26 31.56
CA LYS A 123 -9.77 3.43 30.70
C LYS A 123 -11.06 3.41 31.53
N GLU A 124 -11.19 2.46 32.44
CA GLU A 124 -12.36 2.36 33.32
C GLU A 124 -12.47 3.55 34.28
N ARG A 125 -11.35 4.05 34.84
CA ARG A 125 -11.37 5.24 35.72
C ARG A 125 -11.91 6.47 34.99
N VAL A 126 -11.63 6.62 33.69
CA VAL A 126 -12.18 7.70 32.86
C VAL A 126 -13.65 7.42 32.53
N ALA A 127 -13.95 6.22 32.04
CA ALA A 127 -15.26 5.84 31.54
C ALA A 127 -16.36 5.83 32.64
N ARG A 128 -16.00 5.62 33.90
CA ARG A 128 -16.94 5.60 35.04
C ARG A 128 -17.23 6.98 35.65
N ARG A 129 -16.65 8.07 35.12
CA ARG A 129 -16.89 9.44 35.64
C ARG A 129 -18.30 9.95 35.39
N GLU A 130 -18.92 9.51 34.30
CA GLU A 130 -20.24 9.92 33.84
C GLU A 130 -20.98 8.73 33.23
N GLU A 131 -22.30 8.85 33.07
CA GLU A 131 -23.16 7.84 32.44
C GLU A 131 -23.13 7.97 30.90
N PHE A 132 -21.95 7.79 30.28
CA PHE A 132 -21.74 8.04 28.85
C PHE A 132 -22.70 7.26 27.95
N GLY A 133 -23.07 6.03 28.32
CA GLY A 133 -24.04 5.22 27.57
C GLY A 133 -25.40 5.90 27.46
N ALA A 134 -25.92 6.42 28.58
CA ALA A 134 -27.17 7.18 28.60
C ALA A 134 -27.08 8.50 27.80
N HIS A 135 -25.89 9.11 27.70
CA HIS A 135 -25.68 10.28 26.84
C HIS A 135 -25.68 9.91 25.36
N ALA A 136 -25.00 8.82 25.01
CA ALA A 136 -24.97 8.29 23.65
C ALA A 136 -26.37 7.83 23.19
N ASP A 137 -27.13 7.11 24.02
CA ASP A 137 -28.51 6.65 23.71
C ASP A 137 -29.48 7.79 23.44
N ARG A 138 -29.25 8.96 24.05
CA ARG A 138 -30.08 10.16 23.83
C ARG A 138 -29.76 10.89 22.53
N LEU A 139 -28.55 10.70 22.00
CA LEU A 139 -28.04 11.40 20.83
C LEU A 139 -28.10 10.54 19.57
N LEU A 140 -27.70 9.28 19.67
CA LEU A 140 -27.51 8.38 18.53
C LEU A 140 -28.79 7.60 18.24
N HIS A 141 -29.23 7.67 17.00
CA HIS A 141 -30.38 6.95 16.47
C HIS A 141 -29.90 5.97 15.40
N PRO A 142 -29.73 4.67 15.72
CA PRO A 142 -29.33 3.67 14.75
C PRO A 142 -30.27 3.60 13.55
N VAL A 143 -29.70 3.64 12.35
CA VAL A 143 -30.41 3.44 11.08
C VAL A 143 -30.10 2.02 10.59
N PRO A 144 -31.01 1.05 10.78
CA PRO A 144 -30.74 -0.33 10.41
C PRO A 144 -30.65 -0.48 8.88
N ARG A 145 -29.74 -1.34 8.41
CA ARG A 145 -29.71 -1.75 7.00
C ARG A 145 -31.03 -2.43 6.66
N LYS A 146 -31.82 -1.78 5.83
CA LYS A 146 -33.09 -2.32 5.32
C LYS A 146 -33.08 -2.23 3.80
N TRP A 147 -33.21 -3.38 3.16
CA TRP A 147 -33.46 -3.41 1.73
C TRP A 147 -34.92 -2.99 1.47
N ILE A 148 -35.09 -2.11 0.49
CA ILE A 148 -36.37 -1.75 -0.12
C ILE A 148 -36.13 -1.62 -1.62
N ASP A 149 -37.16 -1.79 -2.43
CA ASP A 149 -37.07 -1.52 -3.86
C ASP A 149 -36.64 -0.07 -4.12
N SER A 150 -35.52 0.10 -4.82
CA SER A 150 -35.09 1.38 -5.38
C SER A 150 -36.09 1.83 -6.46
N ASP A 151 -36.32 3.14 -6.56
CA ASP A 151 -37.14 3.74 -7.61
C ASP A 151 -36.69 3.26 -9.01
N VAL A 152 -37.64 3.01 -9.90
CA VAL A 152 -37.33 2.72 -11.31
C VAL A 152 -36.74 3.98 -11.95
N VAL A 153 -35.58 3.84 -12.58
CA VAL A 153 -34.92 4.93 -13.30
C VAL A 153 -35.29 4.83 -14.78
N ASP A 154 -36.23 5.67 -15.20
CA ASP A 154 -36.60 5.81 -16.61
C ASP A 154 -35.43 6.39 -17.43
N LEU A 155 -35.27 5.92 -18.68
CA LEU A 155 -34.21 6.39 -19.59
C LEU A 155 -32.79 6.25 -19.02
N LEU A 156 -32.51 5.17 -18.28
CA LEU A 156 -31.22 4.89 -17.64
C LEU A 156 -30.01 5.17 -18.54
N ALA A 157 -30.04 4.72 -19.80
CA ALA A 157 -28.94 4.94 -20.75
C ALA A 157 -28.72 6.43 -21.07
N GLY A 158 -29.79 7.22 -21.22
CA GLY A 158 -29.70 8.67 -21.41
C GLY A 158 -29.11 9.36 -20.18
N LEU A 159 -29.53 8.95 -18.98
CA LEU A 159 -28.98 9.46 -17.72
C LEU A 159 -27.50 9.12 -17.57
N GLN A 160 -27.09 7.87 -17.81
CA GLN A 160 -25.68 7.48 -17.83
C GLN A 160 -24.85 8.36 -18.79
N ARG A 161 -25.37 8.65 -19.99
CA ARG A 161 -24.69 9.48 -20.98
C ARG A 161 -24.51 10.93 -20.54
N VAL A 162 -25.54 11.57 -19.98
CA VAL A 162 -25.45 12.98 -19.51
C VAL A 162 -24.48 13.11 -18.34
N HIS A 163 -24.38 12.10 -17.47
CA HIS A 163 -23.38 12.02 -16.40
C HIS A 163 -21.99 11.59 -16.89
N GLY A 164 -21.80 11.42 -18.21
CA GLY A 164 -20.50 11.14 -18.81
C GLY A 164 -20.00 9.70 -18.67
N TRP A 165 -20.87 8.74 -18.37
CA TRP A 165 -20.51 7.32 -18.31
C TRP A 165 -20.08 6.80 -19.69
N GLY A 166 -19.18 5.81 -19.68
CA GLY A 166 -18.80 5.02 -20.85
C GLY A 166 -19.30 3.58 -20.77
N ASN A 167 -19.26 2.87 -21.90
CA ASN A 167 -19.63 1.46 -21.95
C ASN A 167 -18.72 0.57 -21.07
N GLU A 168 -17.45 0.93 -20.93
CA GLU A 168 -16.51 0.21 -20.07
C GLU A 168 -16.84 0.37 -18.58
N ASP A 169 -17.37 1.52 -18.14
CA ASP A 169 -17.89 1.72 -16.78
C ASP A 169 -18.98 0.68 -16.47
N VAL A 170 -19.88 0.45 -17.43
CA VAL A 170 -20.97 -0.54 -17.27
C VAL A 170 -20.45 -1.97 -17.34
N LYS A 171 -19.73 -2.34 -18.42
CA LYS A 171 -19.40 -3.73 -18.75
C LYS A 171 -18.18 -4.29 -18.04
N ILE A 172 -17.25 -3.44 -17.61
CA ILE A 172 -16.01 -3.86 -16.93
C ILE A 172 -16.08 -3.56 -15.44
N VAL A 173 -16.64 -2.40 -15.06
CA VAL A 173 -16.61 -1.95 -13.66
C VAL A 173 -17.86 -2.38 -12.90
N VAL A 174 -19.03 -1.83 -13.23
CA VAL A 174 -20.28 -2.12 -12.49
C VAL A 174 -20.66 -3.59 -12.59
N LYS A 175 -20.53 -4.20 -13.77
CA LYS A 175 -20.80 -5.64 -13.95
C LYS A 175 -19.94 -6.50 -13.01
N ALA A 176 -18.63 -6.28 -12.96
CA ALA A 176 -17.74 -7.06 -12.09
C ALA A 176 -18.10 -6.88 -10.60
N MET A 177 -18.42 -5.66 -10.19
CA MET A 177 -18.84 -5.34 -8.81
C MET A 177 -20.18 -5.97 -8.43
N ALA A 178 -21.15 -5.95 -9.34
CA ALA A 178 -22.47 -6.57 -9.14
C ALA A 178 -22.41 -8.10 -9.16
N GLU A 179 -21.50 -8.70 -9.94
CA GLU A 179 -21.32 -10.16 -10.01
C GLU A 179 -20.55 -10.72 -8.81
N THR A 180 -19.46 -10.06 -8.41
CA THR A 180 -18.48 -10.64 -7.49
C THR A 180 -18.50 -10.02 -6.09
N GLY A 181 -19.12 -8.84 -5.95
CA GLY A 181 -19.00 -8.03 -4.75
C GLY A 181 -17.60 -7.47 -4.52
N LEU A 182 -16.74 -7.50 -5.54
CA LEU A 182 -15.36 -7.01 -5.54
C LEU A 182 -15.12 -6.14 -6.79
N GLU A 183 -14.15 -5.24 -6.70
CA GLU A 183 -13.74 -4.44 -7.85
C GLU A 183 -12.99 -5.28 -8.92
N ALA A 184 -12.98 -4.78 -10.16
CA ALA A 184 -12.27 -5.43 -11.25
C ALA A 184 -10.75 -5.43 -11.02
N VAL A 185 -10.12 -6.60 -11.19
CA VAL A 185 -8.66 -6.75 -11.27
C VAL A 185 -8.23 -6.70 -12.74
N TRP A 186 -7.12 -6.01 -13.02
CA TRP A 186 -6.59 -5.81 -14.35
C TRP A 186 -5.06 -5.93 -14.39
N SER A 187 -4.45 -5.60 -15.53
CA SER A 187 -2.99 -5.64 -15.72
C SER A 187 -2.48 -4.62 -16.75
N MET A 188 -1.15 -4.45 -16.80
CA MET A 188 -0.43 -3.35 -17.46
C MET A 188 -0.68 -1.99 -16.79
N GLY A 189 0.06 -0.97 -17.23
CA GLY A 189 -0.06 0.40 -16.71
C GLY A 189 -1.15 1.21 -17.39
N ASP A 190 -1.42 2.39 -16.83
CA ASP A 190 -2.24 3.40 -17.49
C ASP A 190 -1.42 4.10 -18.57
N ASP A 191 -1.66 3.74 -19.82
CA ASP A 191 -1.00 4.30 -21.00
C ASP A 191 -1.93 5.24 -21.79
N THR A 192 -3.03 5.67 -21.18
CA THR A 192 -3.90 6.72 -21.73
C THR A 192 -3.39 8.10 -21.33
N PRO A 193 -3.73 9.17 -22.07
CA PRO A 193 -3.37 10.52 -21.67
C PRO A 193 -3.96 10.88 -20.31
N ILE A 194 -3.30 11.77 -19.57
CA ILE A 194 -3.95 12.43 -18.42
C ILE A 194 -5.21 13.16 -18.90
N ALA A 195 -6.20 13.31 -18.02
CA ALA A 195 -7.58 13.65 -18.41
C ALA A 195 -7.70 14.85 -19.37
N ILE A 196 -7.01 15.95 -19.05
CA ILE A 196 -6.97 17.20 -19.84
C ILE A 196 -6.34 17.06 -21.24
N LEU A 197 -5.45 16.08 -21.44
CA LEU A 197 -4.80 15.80 -22.73
C LEU A 197 -5.54 14.72 -23.55
N GLY A 198 -6.54 14.08 -22.95
CA GLY A 198 -7.33 13.03 -23.59
C GLY A 198 -8.20 13.56 -24.72
N ARG A 199 -8.43 12.73 -25.74
CA ARG A 199 -9.40 13.08 -26.80
C ARG A 199 -10.82 12.68 -26.43
N ALA A 200 -10.97 11.71 -25.54
CA ALA A 200 -12.26 11.28 -25.04
C ALA A 200 -12.65 12.19 -23.85
N PRO A 201 -13.89 12.72 -23.81
CA PRO A 201 -14.36 13.47 -22.65
C PRO A 201 -14.20 12.66 -21.36
N ARG A 202 -13.91 13.33 -20.25
CA ARG A 202 -13.65 12.70 -18.94
C ARG A 202 -14.58 13.22 -17.87
N ARG A 203 -14.86 12.38 -16.87
CA ARG A 203 -15.55 12.79 -15.65
C ARG A 203 -14.56 13.55 -14.77
N VAL A 204 -15.04 14.46 -13.91
CA VAL A 204 -14.17 15.26 -13.04
C VAL A 204 -13.29 14.37 -12.13
N TYR A 205 -13.81 13.22 -11.71
CA TYR A 205 -13.05 12.22 -10.95
C TYR A 205 -11.73 11.80 -11.62
N ASN A 206 -11.66 11.77 -12.96
CA ASN A 206 -10.43 11.38 -13.66
C ASN A 206 -9.29 12.42 -13.57
N TYR A 207 -9.59 13.63 -13.09
CA TYR A 207 -8.60 14.66 -12.78
C TYR A 207 -8.05 14.51 -11.35
N LEU A 208 -8.67 13.69 -10.51
CA LEU A 208 -8.29 13.50 -9.12
C LEU A 208 -7.52 12.18 -8.97
N ARG A 209 -6.43 12.21 -8.20
CA ARG A 209 -5.57 11.04 -7.95
C ARG A 209 -5.50 10.80 -6.45
N GLN A 210 -5.79 9.57 -6.03
CA GLN A 210 -5.64 9.14 -4.65
C GLN A 210 -4.19 9.31 -4.20
N ARG A 211 -3.99 9.96 -3.06
CA ARG A 211 -2.71 9.98 -2.36
C ARG A 211 -2.55 8.73 -1.50
N PHE A 212 -1.33 8.40 -1.13
CA PHE A 212 -1.00 7.19 -0.40
C PHE A 212 0.17 7.42 0.54
N ALA A 213 0.31 6.55 1.53
CA ALA A 213 1.42 6.60 2.46
C ALA A 213 2.65 5.92 1.84
N GLN A 214 3.81 6.53 2.06
CA GLN A 214 5.10 5.93 1.74
C GLN A 214 6.14 6.43 2.75
N VAL A 215 6.83 5.49 3.39
CA VAL A 215 7.92 5.70 4.37
C VAL A 215 7.50 6.40 5.68
N THR A 216 6.93 7.60 5.59
CA THR A 216 6.59 8.48 6.73
C THR A 216 5.61 7.83 7.69
N ASN A 217 4.64 7.10 7.14
CA ASN A 217 3.72 6.22 7.83
C ASN A 217 3.41 5.00 6.93
N PRO A 218 2.89 3.90 7.48
CA PRO A 218 2.54 2.73 6.70
C PRO A 218 1.07 2.77 6.22
N PRO A 219 0.76 2.13 5.07
CA PRO A 219 -0.61 1.71 4.78
C PRO A 219 -1.06 0.57 5.72
N ILE A 220 -2.36 0.28 5.73
CA ILE A 220 -2.99 -0.80 6.53
C ILE A 220 -3.45 -1.94 5.59
N ASP A 221 -3.52 -3.19 6.07
CA ASP A 221 -4.21 -4.25 5.31
C ASP A 221 -5.71 -4.25 5.62
N SER A 222 -6.51 -3.71 4.69
CA SER A 222 -7.97 -3.63 4.84
C SER A 222 -8.72 -4.96 4.83
N LEU A 223 -8.03 -6.08 4.55
CA LEU A 223 -8.58 -7.43 4.54
C LEU A 223 -8.23 -8.18 5.83
N ARG A 224 -6.96 -8.17 6.26
CA ARG A 224 -6.44 -8.95 7.40
C ARG A 224 -6.56 -8.18 8.70
N GLU A 225 -6.50 -6.86 8.63
CA GLU A 225 -6.62 -5.96 9.78
C GLU A 225 -7.98 -5.24 9.76
N ARG A 226 -9.00 -5.82 9.09
CA ARG A 226 -10.33 -5.20 8.95
C ARG A 226 -10.95 -4.78 10.29
N PHE A 227 -10.65 -5.49 11.38
CA PHE A 227 -11.21 -5.24 12.70
C PHE A 227 -10.79 -3.90 13.31
N VAL A 228 -9.65 -3.31 12.88
CA VAL A 228 -9.25 -1.96 13.31
C VAL A 228 -9.87 -0.85 12.46
N MET A 229 -10.62 -1.19 11.41
CA MET A 229 -11.20 -0.21 10.50
C MET A 229 -12.69 0.01 10.74
N SER A 230 -13.19 1.20 10.39
CA SER A 230 -14.60 1.55 10.56
C SER A 230 -15.13 2.36 9.40
N LEU A 231 -16.29 1.93 8.87
CA LEU A 231 -17.10 2.70 7.92
C LEU A 231 -18.27 3.39 8.62
N ARG A 232 -18.33 3.36 9.95
CA ARG A 232 -19.41 4.00 10.69
C ARG A 232 -19.38 5.51 10.47
N VAL A 233 -20.54 6.09 10.18
CA VAL A 233 -20.72 7.54 10.06
C VAL A 233 -21.92 7.98 10.89
N VAL A 234 -21.81 9.19 11.46
CA VAL A 234 -22.87 9.80 12.26
C VAL A 234 -23.32 11.06 11.55
N LEU A 235 -24.61 11.17 11.21
CA LEU A 235 -25.18 12.31 10.49
C LEU A 235 -26.03 13.20 11.41
N GLY A 236 -25.79 14.50 11.38
CA GLY A 236 -26.63 15.51 12.04
C GLY A 236 -25.86 16.66 12.68
N PRO A 237 -26.56 17.64 13.25
CA PRO A 237 -25.94 18.83 13.81
C PRO A 237 -25.27 18.53 15.16
N ARG A 238 -23.96 18.78 15.28
CA ARG A 238 -23.24 18.61 16.56
C ARG A 238 -23.43 19.85 17.43
N VAL A 239 -23.72 19.63 18.71
CA VAL A 239 -24.13 20.70 19.65
C VAL A 239 -22.98 21.29 20.49
N SER A 240 -21.92 20.53 20.75
CA SER A 240 -20.80 21.01 21.55
C SER A 240 -19.56 20.15 21.35
N MET A 241 -18.40 20.80 21.29
CA MET A 241 -17.10 20.12 21.38
C MET A 241 -16.66 19.92 22.83
N THR A 242 -17.34 20.46 23.84
CA THR A 242 -16.88 20.42 25.24
C THR A 242 -18.00 20.05 26.22
N GLY A 243 -17.66 19.25 27.24
CA GLY A 243 -18.58 18.86 28.29
C GLY A 243 -19.74 17.98 27.81
N VAL A 244 -20.62 17.65 28.75
CA VAL A 244 -21.83 16.87 28.49
C VAL A 244 -22.97 17.84 28.11
N PRO A 245 -23.73 17.59 27.02
CA PRO A 245 -24.86 18.44 26.65
C PRO A 245 -25.87 18.60 27.79
N ALA A 246 -26.40 19.81 27.96
CA ALA A 246 -27.43 20.09 28.97
C ALA A 246 -28.65 19.16 28.78
N ARG A 247 -29.26 18.70 29.89
CA ARG A 247 -30.42 17.79 29.84
C ARG A 247 -31.67 18.41 29.17
N LYS A 248 -31.77 19.73 29.13
CA LYS A 248 -32.87 20.47 28.48
C LYS A 248 -32.34 21.77 27.84
N PRO A 249 -32.76 22.12 26.61
CA PRO A 249 -33.59 21.33 25.70
C PRO A 249 -32.87 20.06 25.21
N ALA A 250 -33.62 19.06 24.74
CA ALA A 250 -33.01 17.84 24.20
C ALA A 250 -32.18 18.17 22.95
N PRO A 251 -30.95 17.65 22.84
CA PRO A 251 -30.15 17.83 21.63
C PRO A 251 -30.84 17.17 20.43
N PRO A 252 -30.62 17.69 19.20
CA PRO A 252 -31.13 17.07 17.98
C PRO A 252 -30.56 15.66 17.79
N PRO A 253 -31.35 14.73 17.21
CA PRO A 253 -30.90 13.37 16.98
C PRO A 253 -29.78 13.31 15.94
N LEU A 254 -28.83 12.41 16.15
CA LEU A 254 -27.77 12.06 15.23
C LEU A 254 -28.03 10.66 14.66
N LEU A 255 -28.15 10.53 13.34
CA LEU A 255 -28.36 9.25 12.68
C LEU A 255 -27.07 8.45 12.67
N ASP A 256 -27.11 7.23 13.22
CA ASP A 256 -25.95 6.33 13.32
C ASP A 256 -26.02 5.27 12.21
N LEU A 257 -25.10 5.35 11.26
CA LEU A 257 -25.04 4.52 10.06
C LEU A 257 -23.80 3.63 10.10
N GLU A 258 -23.96 2.36 9.70
CA GLU A 258 -22.84 1.41 9.63
C GLU A 258 -21.87 1.65 8.46
N SER A 259 -22.28 2.46 7.47
CA SER A 259 -21.55 2.69 6.23
C SER A 259 -21.92 4.05 5.64
N PRO A 260 -20.97 4.77 5.00
CA PRO A 260 -21.29 5.98 4.25
C PRO A 260 -22.03 5.67 2.95
N ILE A 261 -22.08 4.41 2.49
CA ILE A 261 -22.75 4.03 1.25
C ILE A 261 -24.19 3.69 1.56
N LEU A 262 -25.12 4.57 1.19
CA LEU A 262 -26.53 4.42 1.52
C LEU A 262 -27.22 3.50 0.51
N GLY A 263 -27.88 2.44 0.97
CA GLY A 263 -28.91 1.76 0.19
C GLY A 263 -30.21 2.58 0.18
N ALA A 264 -31.20 2.14 -0.60
CA ALA A 264 -32.48 2.85 -0.73
C ALA A 264 -33.21 3.02 0.61
N GLY A 265 -33.15 2.02 1.50
CA GLY A 265 -33.83 2.08 2.80
C GLY A 265 -33.20 3.08 3.76
N GLU A 266 -31.87 3.12 3.83
CA GLU A 266 -31.16 4.10 4.65
C GLU A 266 -31.32 5.50 4.09
N LEU A 267 -31.23 5.67 2.76
CA LEU A 267 -31.49 6.95 2.12
C LEU A 267 -32.89 7.48 2.46
N LYS A 268 -33.92 6.63 2.34
CA LYS A 268 -35.30 7.02 2.69
C LYS A 268 -35.37 7.57 4.10
N ARG A 269 -34.72 6.91 5.07
CA ARG A 269 -34.67 7.38 6.45
C ARG A 269 -33.92 8.72 6.55
N VAL A 270 -32.77 8.87 5.91
CA VAL A 270 -31.99 10.13 5.92
C VAL A 270 -32.82 11.30 5.37
N LEU A 271 -33.57 11.09 4.30
CA LEU A 271 -34.40 12.12 3.67
C LEU A 271 -35.55 12.63 4.56
N GLU A 272 -35.96 11.90 5.59
CA GLU A 272 -36.99 12.35 6.55
C GLU A 272 -36.53 13.57 7.37
N ASP A 273 -35.21 13.69 7.63
CA ASP A 273 -34.62 14.75 8.45
C ASP A 273 -33.75 15.74 7.64
N ALA A 274 -33.69 15.59 6.32
CA ALA A 274 -32.74 16.32 5.48
C ALA A 274 -33.38 17.38 4.58
N LEU A 275 -32.64 18.47 4.32
CA LEU A 275 -32.96 19.44 3.29
C LEU A 275 -32.24 19.06 1.98
N VAL A 276 -33.00 18.85 0.92
CA VAL A 276 -32.44 18.54 -0.41
C VAL A 276 -32.13 19.83 -1.16
N LEU A 277 -30.88 19.99 -1.59
CA LEU A 277 -30.41 21.06 -2.46
C LEU A 277 -30.19 20.52 -3.86
N ASP A 278 -30.78 21.20 -4.84
CA ASP A 278 -30.75 20.81 -6.25
C ASP A 278 -29.40 21.16 -6.90
N ALA A 279 -28.58 20.13 -7.10
CA ALA A 279 -27.27 20.16 -7.76
C ALA A 279 -27.38 19.98 -9.28
N THR A 280 -28.34 20.67 -9.88
CA THR A 280 -28.50 20.80 -11.33
C THR A 280 -28.68 22.26 -11.72
N PHE A 281 -28.45 22.60 -12.97
CA PHE A 281 -28.55 23.97 -13.48
C PHE A 281 -29.30 24.04 -14.81
N SER A 282 -29.90 25.20 -15.09
CA SER A 282 -30.62 25.41 -16.35
C SER A 282 -29.67 25.66 -17.51
N GLU A 283 -30.13 25.50 -18.75
CA GLU A 283 -29.31 25.83 -19.94
C GLU A 283 -28.79 27.28 -19.96
N ALA A 284 -29.49 28.21 -19.28
CA ALA A 284 -29.12 29.62 -19.20
C ALA A 284 -28.16 29.96 -18.03
N GLU A 285 -28.00 29.06 -17.07
CA GLU A 285 -27.10 29.22 -15.91
C GLU A 285 -25.72 28.65 -16.26
N THR A 286 -24.65 29.25 -15.73
CA THR A 286 -23.29 28.71 -15.86
C THR A 286 -22.98 27.72 -14.73
N LEU A 287 -22.02 26.83 -14.94
CA LEU A 287 -21.56 25.90 -13.91
C LEU A 287 -21.09 26.63 -12.65
N ARG A 288 -20.28 27.69 -12.83
CA ARG A 288 -19.84 28.54 -11.72
C ARG A 288 -21.02 29.18 -10.98
N GLY A 289 -22.00 29.70 -11.71
CA GLY A 289 -23.22 30.29 -11.12
C GLY A 289 -24.01 29.28 -10.29
N ALA A 290 -24.15 28.05 -10.79
CA ALA A 290 -24.84 26.97 -10.08
C ALA A 290 -24.11 26.58 -8.77
N LEU A 291 -22.78 26.54 -8.79
CA LEU A 291 -21.97 26.27 -7.61
C LEU A 291 -22.11 27.38 -6.56
N GLU A 292 -22.05 28.66 -6.97
CA GLU A 292 -22.27 29.78 -6.03
C GLU A 292 -23.68 29.75 -5.44
N ARG A 293 -24.71 29.45 -6.25
CA ARG A 293 -26.08 29.26 -5.76
C ARG A 293 -26.17 28.14 -4.72
N LEU A 294 -25.50 27.01 -4.95
CA LEU A 294 -25.46 25.91 -3.98
C LEU A 294 -24.78 26.31 -2.68
N ARG A 295 -23.67 27.06 -2.75
CA ARG A 295 -22.95 27.59 -1.59
C ARG A 295 -23.82 28.51 -0.75
N GLU A 296 -24.50 29.46 -1.39
CA GLU A 296 -25.42 30.39 -0.73
C GLU A 296 -26.61 29.65 -0.10
N ALA A 297 -27.22 28.71 -0.84
CA ALA A 297 -28.34 27.92 -0.33
C ALA A 297 -27.95 27.05 0.87
N ALA A 298 -26.77 26.42 0.84
CA ALA A 298 -26.27 25.60 1.94
C ALA A 298 -25.91 26.44 3.18
N GLU A 299 -25.35 27.62 3.00
CA GLU A 299 -25.07 28.55 4.09
C GLU A 299 -26.37 29.06 4.74
N ALA A 300 -27.38 29.41 3.94
CA ALA A 300 -28.67 29.87 4.42
C ALA A 300 -29.57 28.76 5.01
N ALA A 301 -29.28 27.49 4.71
CA ALA A 301 -30.02 26.35 5.22
C ALA A 301 -30.00 26.29 6.77
N PRO A 302 -31.00 25.68 7.41
CA PRO A 302 -30.94 25.40 8.84
C PRO A 302 -29.82 24.39 9.18
N ASP A 303 -29.42 24.33 10.44
CA ASP A 303 -28.56 23.27 10.96
C ASP A 303 -29.27 21.91 10.76
N GLY A 304 -28.53 20.87 10.34
CA GLY A 304 -29.16 19.60 9.95
C GLY A 304 -28.35 18.80 8.93
N ILE A 305 -29.05 17.93 8.19
CA ILE A 305 -28.49 17.16 7.08
C ILE A 305 -28.86 17.87 5.77
N LEU A 306 -27.88 18.14 4.92
CA LEU A 306 -28.06 18.69 3.58
C LEU A 306 -27.76 17.58 2.56
N VAL A 307 -28.73 17.28 1.69
CA VAL A 307 -28.53 16.35 0.57
C VAL A 307 -28.30 17.15 -0.70
N LEU A 308 -27.10 17.08 -1.27
CA LEU A 308 -26.84 17.59 -2.62
C LEU A 308 -27.30 16.53 -3.62
N SER A 309 -28.23 16.86 -4.50
CA SER A 309 -28.82 15.89 -5.43
C SER A 309 -28.85 16.38 -6.86
N ASP A 310 -28.32 15.56 -7.77
CA ASP A 310 -28.42 15.76 -9.22
C ASP A 310 -29.59 14.97 -9.85
N ARG A 311 -30.50 14.38 -9.04
CA ARG A 311 -31.65 13.59 -9.53
C ARG A 311 -32.63 14.37 -10.40
N SER A 312 -32.63 15.70 -10.34
CA SER A 312 -33.45 16.57 -11.21
C SER A 312 -32.90 16.71 -12.63
N THR A 313 -31.83 16.00 -12.97
CA THR A 313 -31.24 15.97 -14.32
C THR A 313 -32.28 15.54 -15.35
N SER A 314 -32.42 16.32 -16.41
CA SER A 314 -33.44 16.13 -17.42
C SER A 314 -33.05 16.81 -18.72
N ARG A 315 -33.93 16.74 -19.74
CA ARG A 315 -33.75 17.46 -21.02
C ARG A 315 -33.57 18.97 -20.89
N HIS A 316 -33.91 19.56 -19.75
CA HIS A 316 -33.82 21.01 -19.52
C HIS A 316 -32.92 21.39 -18.33
N ARG A 317 -32.34 20.39 -17.65
CA ARG A 317 -31.51 20.58 -16.46
C ARG A 317 -30.24 19.76 -16.57
N LEU A 318 -29.10 20.44 -16.52
CA LEU A 318 -27.77 19.85 -16.61
C LEU A 318 -27.27 19.50 -15.20
N PRO A 319 -26.58 18.36 -15.02
CA PRO A 319 -26.01 17.99 -13.73
C PRO A 319 -24.80 18.86 -13.40
N VAL A 320 -24.69 19.32 -12.15
CA VAL A 320 -23.42 19.80 -11.60
C VAL A 320 -22.57 18.57 -11.24
N PRO A 321 -21.29 18.48 -11.62
CA PRO A 321 -20.42 17.39 -11.19
C PRO A 321 -20.38 17.32 -9.66
N MET A 322 -20.78 16.18 -9.10
CA MET A 322 -21.15 16.12 -7.69
C MET A 322 -19.95 16.39 -6.76
N VAL A 323 -18.75 15.96 -7.15
CA VAL A 323 -17.52 16.25 -6.38
C VAL A 323 -17.21 17.74 -6.28
N LEU A 324 -17.53 18.53 -7.31
CA LEU A 324 -17.36 19.99 -7.27
C LEU A 324 -18.45 20.63 -6.41
N ALA A 325 -19.69 20.15 -6.49
CA ALA A 325 -20.78 20.62 -5.63
C ALA A 325 -20.48 20.36 -4.15
N VAL A 326 -20.05 19.13 -3.81
CA VAL A 326 -19.66 18.75 -2.45
C VAL A 326 -18.50 19.62 -1.96
N GLY A 327 -17.42 19.73 -2.74
CA GLY A 327 -16.25 20.53 -2.36
C GLY A 327 -16.60 22.01 -2.13
N ALA A 328 -17.28 22.64 -3.09
CA ALA A 328 -17.67 24.05 -2.98
C ALA A 328 -18.54 24.36 -1.76
N VAL A 329 -19.53 23.49 -1.49
CA VAL A 329 -20.41 23.63 -0.32
C VAL A 329 -19.64 23.34 0.97
N HIS A 330 -18.82 22.29 1.01
CA HIS A 330 -17.99 21.94 2.15
C HIS A 330 -17.10 23.11 2.58
N GLU A 331 -16.38 23.70 1.64
CA GLU A 331 -15.49 24.83 1.86
C GLU A 331 -16.26 26.08 2.33
N ARG A 332 -17.42 26.37 1.73
CA ARG A 332 -18.26 27.48 2.19
C ARG A 332 -18.70 27.31 3.64
N LEU A 333 -19.09 26.09 4.01
CA LEU A 333 -19.53 25.77 5.37
C LEU A 333 -18.37 25.80 6.37
N LEU A 334 -17.15 25.45 5.97
CA LEU A 334 -15.95 25.64 6.79
C LEU A 334 -15.66 27.13 7.02
N GLN A 335 -15.64 27.94 5.95
CA GLN A 335 -15.38 29.38 6.01
C GLN A 335 -16.39 30.14 6.89
N SER A 336 -17.66 29.72 6.88
CA SER A 336 -18.72 30.30 7.71
C SER A 336 -18.81 29.72 9.12
N GLY A 337 -18.00 28.69 9.46
CA GLY A 337 -18.07 28.00 10.75
C GLY A 337 -19.37 27.21 10.97
N ALA A 338 -20.05 26.83 9.88
CA ALA A 338 -21.33 26.12 9.90
C ALA A 338 -21.19 24.60 9.65
N ARG A 339 -20.04 24.12 9.14
CA ARG A 339 -19.85 22.70 8.76
C ARG A 339 -20.08 21.71 9.90
N PHE A 340 -19.70 22.07 11.13
CA PHE A 340 -19.91 21.23 12.33
C PHE A 340 -21.41 21.00 12.65
N ARG A 341 -22.29 21.88 12.18
CA ARG A 341 -23.74 21.81 12.39
C ARG A 341 -24.51 21.36 11.14
N LYS A 342 -23.82 21.14 10.02
CA LYS A 342 -24.41 20.82 8.72
C LYS A 342 -23.65 19.69 8.04
N ASP A 343 -24.25 18.51 7.99
CA ASP A 343 -23.70 17.38 7.25
C ASP A 343 -24.10 17.38 5.79
N LEU A 344 -23.22 16.82 4.97
CA LEU A 344 -23.41 16.71 3.53
C LEU A 344 -23.62 15.26 3.14
N VAL A 345 -24.67 14.98 2.38
CA VAL A 345 -24.93 13.69 1.74
C VAL A 345 -24.99 13.91 0.23
N ALA A 346 -24.28 13.09 -0.54
CA ALA A 346 -24.26 13.17 -1.99
C ALA A 346 -25.22 12.14 -2.62
N LEU A 347 -26.25 12.62 -3.31
CA LEU A 347 -27.07 11.81 -4.21
C LEU A 347 -26.52 12.00 -5.62
N ALA A 348 -25.66 11.07 -6.05
CA ALA A 348 -24.78 11.26 -7.20
C ALA A 348 -25.12 10.31 -8.36
N GLY A 349 -25.37 10.87 -9.55
CA GLY A 349 -25.52 10.11 -10.80
C GLY A 349 -24.18 9.88 -11.51
N ASP A 350 -23.17 10.69 -11.24
CA ASP A 350 -21.85 10.61 -11.86
C ASP A 350 -20.86 9.64 -11.15
N ALA A 351 -21.23 9.12 -9.98
CA ALA A 351 -20.45 8.15 -9.21
C ALA A 351 -20.70 6.71 -9.70
N VAL A 352 -19.64 6.08 -10.22
CA VAL A 352 -19.65 4.74 -10.80
C VAL A 352 -18.96 3.73 -9.90
N ASP A 353 -17.78 4.09 -9.38
CA ASP A 353 -16.85 3.12 -8.81
C ASP A 353 -16.32 3.54 -7.43
N VAL A 354 -15.38 2.74 -6.92
CA VAL A 354 -14.70 2.94 -5.65
C VAL A 354 -13.96 4.28 -5.58
N HIS A 355 -13.32 4.70 -6.67
CA HIS A 355 -12.55 5.94 -6.70
C HIS A 355 -13.48 7.14 -6.59
N ASP A 356 -14.57 7.16 -7.35
CA ASP A 356 -15.53 8.28 -7.35
C ASP A 356 -16.13 8.52 -5.96
N VAL A 357 -16.55 7.43 -5.30
CA VAL A 357 -17.09 7.46 -3.94
C VAL A 357 -16.05 7.93 -2.94
N ALA A 358 -14.81 7.46 -3.05
CA ALA A 358 -13.73 7.91 -2.17
C ALA A 358 -13.45 9.42 -2.34
N MET A 359 -13.44 9.94 -3.58
CA MET A 359 -13.27 11.36 -3.84
C MET A 359 -14.42 12.20 -3.26
N LEU A 360 -15.67 11.75 -3.39
CA LEU A 360 -16.83 12.44 -2.79
C LEU A 360 -16.71 12.54 -1.27
N ILE A 361 -16.35 11.43 -0.61
CA ILE A 361 -16.19 11.41 0.85
C ILE A 361 -15.03 12.30 1.28
N SER A 362 -13.88 12.16 0.62
CA SER A 362 -12.68 12.94 0.95
C SER A 362 -12.84 14.43 0.63
N ALA A 363 -13.68 14.80 -0.33
CA ALA A 363 -14.05 16.18 -0.63
C ALA A 363 -15.03 16.79 0.39
N GLY A 364 -15.70 15.96 1.22
CA GLY A 364 -16.49 16.44 2.35
C GLY A 364 -17.87 15.84 2.54
N ALA A 365 -18.30 14.89 1.69
CA ALA A 365 -19.55 14.16 1.87
C ALA A 365 -19.43 13.16 3.03
N ALA A 366 -20.35 13.20 3.99
CA ALA A 366 -20.40 12.24 5.08
C ALA A 366 -21.03 10.90 4.65
N ALA A 367 -21.90 10.93 3.63
CA ALA A 367 -22.48 9.73 3.03
C ALA A 367 -22.78 9.96 1.53
N VAL A 368 -22.85 8.87 0.77
CA VAL A 368 -23.07 8.86 -0.68
C VAL A 368 -24.12 7.81 -1.05
N HIS A 369 -25.04 8.18 -1.93
CA HIS A 369 -25.95 7.27 -2.60
C HIS A 369 -25.75 7.34 -4.13
N PRO A 370 -25.00 6.39 -4.72
CA PRO A 370 -24.79 6.33 -6.17
C PRO A 370 -26.00 5.72 -6.88
N TYR A 371 -27.08 6.48 -7.03
CA TYR A 371 -28.38 5.93 -7.49
C TYR A 371 -28.33 5.35 -8.91
N LEU A 372 -27.56 5.94 -9.83
CA LEU A 372 -27.38 5.36 -11.17
C LEU A 372 -26.51 4.10 -11.14
N GLY A 373 -25.55 4.00 -10.21
CA GLY A 373 -24.78 2.79 -9.95
C GLY A 373 -25.67 1.62 -9.53
N PHE A 374 -26.54 1.84 -8.53
CA PHE A 374 -27.51 0.84 -8.11
C PHE A 374 -28.48 0.44 -9.23
N ALA A 375 -29.07 1.42 -9.92
CA ALA A 375 -29.96 1.15 -11.05
C ALA A 375 -29.26 0.35 -12.16
N THR A 376 -27.99 0.64 -12.44
CA THR A 376 -27.19 -0.10 -13.43
C THR A 376 -26.90 -1.51 -12.98
N ALA A 377 -26.50 -1.72 -11.71
CA ALA A 377 -26.19 -3.03 -11.14
C ALA A 377 -27.35 -4.04 -11.33
N ARG A 378 -28.61 -3.57 -11.19
CA ARG A 378 -29.81 -4.39 -11.42
C ARG A 378 -29.99 -4.90 -12.86
N THR A 379 -29.38 -4.22 -13.83
CA THR A 379 -29.63 -4.47 -15.27
C THR A 379 -28.47 -5.15 -16.00
N VAL A 380 -27.29 -5.22 -15.37
CA VAL A 380 -26.07 -5.72 -16.03
C VAL A 380 -25.85 -7.22 -15.89
N LEU A 381 -26.58 -7.88 -14.99
CA LEU A 381 -26.55 -9.33 -14.78
C LEU A 381 -27.50 -10.05 -15.75
N ASP A 382 -27.23 -11.34 -15.98
CA ASP A 382 -28.03 -12.18 -16.87
C ASP A 382 -29.41 -12.52 -16.25
N GLU A 383 -30.38 -12.91 -17.09
CA GLU A 383 -31.75 -13.27 -16.68
C GLU A 383 -31.74 -14.36 -15.59
N GLY A 384 -32.33 -14.06 -14.43
CA GLY A 384 -32.42 -14.98 -13.27
C GLY A 384 -31.69 -14.52 -12.01
N SER A 385 -30.92 -13.43 -12.05
CA SER A 385 -30.31 -12.83 -10.86
C SER A 385 -31.30 -11.94 -10.12
N GLU A 386 -31.43 -12.09 -8.80
CA GLU A 386 -32.29 -11.24 -7.98
C GLU A 386 -31.71 -9.81 -7.89
N PRO A 387 -32.49 -8.74 -8.16
CA PRO A 387 -32.01 -7.36 -8.11
C PRO A 387 -31.37 -6.96 -6.78
N GLN A 388 -31.91 -7.50 -5.68
CA GLN A 388 -31.38 -7.28 -4.33
C GLN A 388 -29.94 -7.77 -4.19
N ASP A 389 -29.61 -8.94 -4.74
CA ASP A 389 -28.27 -9.52 -4.64
C ASP A 389 -27.25 -8.70 -5.42
N ALA A 390 -27.63 -8.23 -6.61
CA ALA A 390 -26.80 -7.36 -7.44
C ALA A 390 -26.48 -6.01 -6.76
N GLU A 391 -27.48 -5.35 -6.17
CA GLU A 391 -27.31 -4.11 -5.42
C GLU A 391 -26.43 -4.31 -4.18
N ASN A 392 -26.67 -5.40 -3.43
CA ASN A 392 -25.89 -5.73 -2.24
C ASN A 392 -24.43 -6.04 -2.59
N ALA A 393 -24.18 -6.77 -3.68
CA ALA A 393 -22.84 -7.04 -4.18
C ALA A 393 -22.14 -5.75 -4.61
N TYR A 394 -22.79 -4.91 -5.41
CA TYR A 394 -22.23 -3.62 -5.83
C TYR A 394 -21.89 -2.73 -4.62
N ARG A 395 -22.79 -2.64 -3.62
CA ARG A 395 -22.53 -1.92 -2.37
C ARG A 395 -21.36 -2.51 -1.60
N LYS A 396 -21.29 -3.83 -1.47
CA LYS A 396 -20.18 -4.53 -0.80
C LYS A 396 -18.84 -4.24 -1.48
N ALA A 397 -18.81 -4.16 -2.81
CA ALA A 397 -17.63 -3.80 -3.57
C ALA A 397 -17.19 -2.35 -3.26
N LEU A 398 -18.13 -1.40 -3.20
CA LEU A 398 -17.85 -0.02 -2.80
C LEU A 398 -17.34 0.08 -1.36
N GLU A 399 -17.96 -0.62 -0.41
CA GLU A 399 -17.56 -0.63 1.01
C GLU A 399 -16.14 -1.20 1.18
N SER A 400 -15.86 -2.35 0.56
CA SER A 400 -14.55 -3.01 0.60
C SER A 400 -13.48 -2.18 -0.10
N GLY A 401 -13.84 -1.57 -1.24
CA GLY A 401 -12.96 -0.68 -1.98
C GLY A 401 -12.65 0.62 -1.23
N LEU A 402 -13.63 1.20 -0.53
CA LEU A 402 -13.41 2.41 0.26
C LEU A 402 -12.43 2.15 1.41
N LEU A 403 -12.60 1.03 2.14
CA LEU A 403 -11.63 0.57 3.13
C LEU A 403 -10.23 0.47 2.54
N LYS A 404 -10.10 -0.13 1.36
CA LYS A 404 -8.82 -0.22 0.65
C LYS A 404 -8.24 1.17 0.34
N VAL A 405 -9.03 2.12 -0.16
CA VAL A 405 -8.53 3.47 -0.49
C VAL A 405 -8.08 4.24 0.76
N MET A 406 -8.84 4.19 1.86
CA MET A 406 -8.42 4.81 3.13
C MET A 406 -7.13 4.18 3.67
N ALA A 407 -7.05 2.85 3.60
CA ALA A 407 -5.91 2.09 4.06
C ALA A 407 -4.61 2.41 3.30
N LYS A 408 -4.69 2.89 2.05
CA LYS A 408 -3.50 3.36 1.29
C LYS A 408 -2.73 4.45 2.02
N MET A 409 -3.43 5.32 2.76
CA MET A 409 -2.82 6.39 3.57
C MET A 409 -2.65 5.99 5.04
N GLY A 410 -2.98 4.75 5.41
CA GLY A 410 -2.96 4.31 6.80
C GLY A 410 -4.10 4.88 7.64
N ILE A 411 -5.25 5.20 7.02
CA ILE A 411 -6.44 5.69 7.71
C ILE A 411 -7.41 4.51 7.95
N SER A 412 -7.75 4.28 9.21
CA SER A 412 -8.67 3.22 9.65
C SER A 412 -10.14 3.66 9.68
N CYS A 413 -10.43 4.94 9.96
CA CYS A 413 -11.80 5.44 10.12
C CYS A 413 -12.25 6.35 8.99
N VAL A 414 -13.42 6.06 8.41
CA VAL A 414 -14.02 6.94 7.40
C VAL A 414 -14.37 8.33 7.93
N ALA A 415 -14.68 8.45 9.22
CA ALA A 415 -14.90 9.74 9.88
C ALA A 415 -13.67 10.66 9.75
N SER A 416 -12.45 10.11 9.85
CA SER A 416 -11.20 10.84 9.68
C SER A 416 -10.84 11.06 8.20
N TYR A 417 -11.36 10.23 7.29
CA TYR A 417 -11.16 10.38 5.84
C TYR A 417 -12.09 11.44 5.22
N CYS A 418 -13.27 11.64 5.80
CA CYS A 418 -14.27 12.60 5.33
C CYS A 418 -13.74 14.04 5.42
N GLY A 419 -13.69 14.74 4.29
CA GLY A 419 -13.16 16.11 4.22
C GLY A 419 -11.64 16.24 4.39
N ALA A 420 -10.90 15.13 4.52
CA ALA A 420 -9.44 15.18 4.70
C ALA A 420 -8.66 15.51 3.40
N GLN A 421 -9.35 15.56 2.24
CA GLN A 421 -8.76 15.93 0.95
C GLN A 421 -7.50 15.11 0.60
N VAL A 422 -7.57 13.78 0.77
CA VAL A 422 -6.47 12.82 0.58
C VAL A 422 -6.33 12.44 -0.90
N PHE A 423 -6.19 13.46 -1.75
CA PHE A 423 -6.01 13.32 -3.19
C PHE A 423 -5.23 14.51 -3.75
N GLU A 424 -4.82 14.41 -5.02
CA GLU A 424 -4.12 15.45 -5.79
C GLU A 424 -4.87 15.68 -7.10
N ALA A 425 -4.91 16.91 -7.58
CA ALA A 425 -5.56 17.28 -8.83
C ALA A 425 -4.53 17.43 -9.97
N LEU A 426 -4.87 16.89 -11.14
CA LEU A 426 -4.09 16.95 -12.36
C LEU A 426 -4.95 17.48 -13.50
N GLY A 427 -4.72 18.73 -13.91
CA GLY A 427 -5.43 19.32 -15.05
C GLY A 427 -6.65 20.16 -14.69
N LEU A 428 -6.83 20.57 -13.43
CA LEU A 428 -7.88 21.51 -13.00
C LEU A 428 -7.27 22.90 -12.76
N GLY A 429 -7.92 23.92 -13.31
CA GLY A 429 -7.49 25.32 -13.27
C GLY A 429 -7.69 25.97 -11.89
N ALA A 430 -6.99 27.08 -11.68
CA ALA A 430 -6.94 27.78 -10.40
C ALA A 430 -8.35 28.16 -9.88
N GLU A 431 -9.24 28.67 -10.74
CA GLU A 431 -10.59 29.06 -10.29
C GLU A 431 -11.44 27.87 -9.80
N VAL A 432 -11.26 26.68 -10.39
CA VAL A 432 -11.95 25.46 -9.96
C VAL A 432 -11.40 25.02 -8.60
N MET A 433 -10.07 25.03 -8.47
CA MET A 433 -9.41 24.64 -7.23
C MET A 433 -9.76 25.60 -6.08
N GLU A 434 -9.69 26.91 -6.30
CA GLU A 434 -9.99 27.93 -5.28
C GLU A 434 -11.43 27.87 -4.78
N LEU A 435 -12.39 27.61 -5.68
CA LEU A 435 -13.81 27.57 -5.32
C LEU A 435 -14.21 26.26 -4.63
N CYS A 436 -13.67 25.14 -5.13
CA CYS A 436 -14.19 23.82 -4.79
C CYS A 436 -13.25 22.98 -3.92
N LEU A 437 -11.93 23.10 -4.09
CA LEU A 437 -10.93 22.16 -3.55
C LEU A 437 -9.61 22.86 -3.12
N PRO A 438 -9.65 23.94 -2.32
CA PRO A 438 -8.49 24.81 -2.08
C PRO A 438 -7.35 24.14 -1.30
N GLY A 439 -7.63 23.10 -0.50
CA GLY A 439 -6.60 22.35 0.23
C GLY A 439 -5.98 21.19 -0.56
N VAL A 440 -6.47 20.91 -1.77
CA VAL A 440 -5.98 19.83 -2.63
C VAL A 440 -4.77 20.32 -3.44
N PRO A 441 -3.63 19.62 -3.42
CA PRO A 441 -2.50 19.97 -4.28
C PRO A 441 -2.88 19.95 -5.77
N SER A 442 -2.51 21.00 -6.51
CA SER A 442 -2.63 21.09 -7.97
C SER A 442 -1.45 21.90 -8.52
N ARG A 443 -0.50 21.23 -9.19
CA ARG A 443 0.79 21.85 -9.59
C ARG A 443 0.90 22.24 -11.06
N VAL A 444 -0.09 21.84 -11.87
CA VAL A 444 -0.05 22.02 -13.33
C VAL A 444 -1.19 22.87 -13.87
N GLY A 445 -2.15 23.29 -13.03
CA GLY A 445 -3.35 23.99 -13.50
C GLY A 445 -4.13 23.19 -14.56
N GLY A 446 -4.97 23.86 -15.34
CA GLY A 446 -5.71 23.25 -16.45
C GLY A 446 -7.12 23.80 -16.60
N ALA A 447 -8.09 22.90 -16.83
CA ALA A 447 -9.46 23.22 -17.19
C ALA A 447 -10.14 24.18 -16.21
N ASP A 448 -10.76 25.22 -16.75
CA ASP A 448 -11.58 26.16 -16.02
C ASP A 448 -13.06 25.71 -15.96
N PHE A 449 -13.95 26.48 -15.34
CA PHE A 449 -15.37 26.12 -15.28
C PHE A 449 -16.03 26.08 -16.66
N SER A 450 -15.58 26.91 -17.60
CA SER A 450 -16.15 26.97 -18.95
C SER A 450 -15.77 25.73 -19.77
N ASP A 451 -14.55 25.22 -19.61
CA ASP A 451 -14.08 23.98 -20.22
C ASP A 451 -14.91 22.78 -19.71
N LEU A 452 -15.09 22.69 -18.39
CA LEU A 452 -15.89 21.63 -17.77
C LEU A 452 -17.37 21.71 -18.16
N GLU A 453 -17.92 22.93 -18.21
CA GLU A 453 -19.29 23.18 -18.64
C GLU A 453 -19.51 22.76 -20.10
N ALA A 454 -18.55 23.02 -20.99
CA ALA A 454 -18.64 22.61 -22.39
C ALA A 454 -18.81 21.09 -22.53
N VAL A 455 -18.05 20.31 -21.75
CA VAL A 455 -18.16 18.85 -21.71
C VAL A 455 -19.54 18.40 -21.18
N ILE A 456 -20.05 19.05 -20.14
CA ILE A 456 -21.39 18.75 -19.59
C ILE A 456 -22.47 19.02 -20.63
N ARG A 457 -22.39 20.14 -21.35
CA ARG A 457 -23.32 20.52 -22.41
C ARG A 457 -23.25 19.56 -23.61
N GLU A 458 -22.06 19.10 -23.98
CA GLU A 458 -21.89 18.08 -25.03
C GLU A 458 -22.57 16.76 -24.64
N HIS A 459 -22.30 16.26 -23.42
CA HIS A 459 -22.94 15.05 -22.91
C HIS A 459 -24.46 15.18 -22.84
N HIS A 460 -24.96 16.34 -22.37
CA HIS A 460 -26.39 16.62 -22.27
C HIS A 460 -27.06 16.62 -23.64
N ALA A 461 -26.50 17.29 -24.64
CA ALA A 461 -27.02 17.28 -26.00
C ALA A 461 -27.08 15.86 -26.59
N ALA A 462 -26.06 15.04 -26.32
CA ALA A 462 -25.95 13.67 -26.83
C ALA A 462 -26.76 12.62 -26.06
N ALA A 463 -27.34 12.97 -24.90
CA ALA A 463 -28.06 12.04 -24.03
C ALA A 463 -29.52 11.80 -24.44
N TRP A 464 -30.13 12.77 -25.12
CA TRP A 464 -31.59 12.79 -25.34
C TRP A 464 -32.03 12.48 -26.77
N THR A 465 -31.08 12.30 -27.69
CA THR A 465 -31.33 12.14 -29.13
C THR A 465 -31.63 10.69 -29.55
N ALA A 466 -31.14 9.68 -28.81
CA ALA A 466 -31.41 8.26 -29.08
C ALA A 466 -31.28 7.43 -27.78
N ASN A 467 -32.08 6.36 -27.65
CA ASN A 467 -31.98 5.40 -26.53
C ASN A 467 -30.81 4.42 -26.76
N GLU A 468 -29.62 4.97 -27.00
CA GLU A 468 -28.39 4.21 -27.24
C GLU A 468 -27.63 3.99 -25.92
N PRO A 469 -26.88 2.87 -25.80
CA PRO A 469 -26.01 2.67 -24.64
C PRO A 469 -24.94 3.78 -24.55
N PRO A 470 -24.29 3.92 -23.38
CA PRO A 470 -23.12 4.77 -23.24
C PRO A 470 -22.03 4.43 -24.28
N PRO A 471 -21.26 5.41 -24.78
CA PRO A 471 -20.25 5.17 -25.81
C PRO A 471 -19.06 4.36 -25.26
N ASP A 472 -18.47 3.47 -26.08
CA ASP A 472 -17.19 2.82 -25.75
C ASP A 472 -16.04 3.80 -26.01
N ARG A 473 -15.58 4.44 -24.93
CA ARG A 473 -14.51 5.43 -24.95
C ARG A 473 -13.12 4.79 -24.99
N GLY A 474 -12.97 3.48 -24.82
CA GLY A 474 -11.67 2.79 -24.84
C GLY A 474 -10.65 3.35 -23.85
N LEU A 475 -11.07 3.64 -22.61
CA LEU A 475 -10.23 4.13 -21.51
C LEU A 475 -9.48 2.98 -20.82
N VAL A 476 -10.08 1.78 -20.74
CA VAL A 476 -9.45 0.61 -20.09
C VAL A 476 -8.64 -0.19 -21.10
N ARG A 477 -9.18 -0.36 -22.31
CA ARG A 477 -8.52 -1.10 -23.39
C ARG A 477 -8.63 -0.34 -24.70
N PHE A 478 -7.54 -0.39 -25.48
CA PHE A 478 -7.49 0.21 -26.80
C PHE A 478 -8.70 -0.15 -27.68
N ARG A 479 -9.29 0.89 -28.27
CA ARG A 479 -10.33 0.83 -29.30
C ARG A 479 -9.94 1.75 -30.46
N LYS A 480 -10.18 1.30 -31.69
CA LYS A 480 -9.78 2.06 -32.90
C LYS A 480 -10.33 3.49 -32.92
N LEU A 481 -11.57 3.67 -32.47
CA LEU A 481 -12.26 4.96 -32.41
C LEU A 481 -12.36 5.55 -30.98
N GLY A 482 -11.82 4.85 -29.96
CA GLY A 482 -11.92 5.24 -28.55
C GLY A 482 -10.84 6.26 -28.16
N GLU A 483 -10.26 6.18 -26.97
CA GLU A 483 -9.13 6.99 -26.53
C GLU A 483 -7.82 6.52 -27.17
N TRP A 484 -6.83 7.40 -27.21
CA TRP A 484 -5.49 7.04 -27.61
C TRP A 484 -4.75 6.26 -26.51
N HIS A 485 -3.89 5.33 -26.92
CA HIS A 485 -3.02 4.57 -26.03
C HIS A 485 -1.59 4.60 -26.54
N ALA A 486 -0.63 4.86 -25.66
CA ALA A 486 0.79 4.82 -25.97
C ALA A 486 1.22 3.44 -26.48
N HIS A 487 0.58 2.37 -25.99
CA HIS A 487 0.82 1.00 -26.44
C HIS A 487 -0.30 0.48 -27.34
N ASN A 488 -0.49 1.14 -28.48
CA ASN A 488 -1.43 0.69 -29.51
C ASN A 488 -0.83 -0.42 -30.40
N PRO A 489 -1.66 -1.28 -31.03
CA PRO A 489 -1.17 -2.44 -31.80
C PRO A 489 -0.24 -2.10 -32.98
N ILE A 490 -0.35 -0.91 -33.55
CA ILE A 490 0.50 -0.49 -34.69
C ILE A 490 1.91 -0.18 -34.18
N ALA A 491 2.01 0.67 -33.15
CA ALA A 491 3.29 1.01 -32.52
C ALA A 491 3.97 -0.24 -31.91
N VAL A 492 3.21 -1.11 -31.24
CA VAL A 492 3.73 -2.36 -30.64
C VAL A 492 4.39 -3.27 -31.69
N ARG A 493 3.69 -3.54 -32.79
CA ARG A 493 4.24 -4.38 -33.87
C ARG A 493 5.46 -3.75 -34.54
N GLN A 494 5.44 -2.43 -34.71
CA GLN A 494 6.56 -1.71 -35.31
C GLN A 494 7.81 -1.82 -34.44
N LEU A 495 7.70 -1.67 -33.12
CA LEU A 495 8.83 -1.86 -32.21
C LEU A 495 9.33 -3.31 -32.21
N GLN A 496 8.42 -4.29 -32.14
CA GLN A 496 8.80 -5.71 -32.22
C GLN A 496 9.55 -6.05 -33.50
N LYS A 497 9.21 -5.39 -34.61
CA LYS A 497 9.94 -5.54 -35.87
C LYS A 497 11.35 -4.96 -35.74
N ALA A 498 11.49 -3.72 -35.25
CA ALA A 498 12.79 -3.08 -35.03
C ALA A 498 13.69 -3.89 -34.09
N ALA A 499 13.16 -4.37 -32.96
CA ALA A 499 13.89 -5.16 -31.98
C ALA A 499 14.41 -6.48 -32.58
N ARG A 500 13.62 -7.16 -33.42
CA ARG A 500 14.00 -8.42 -34.08
C ARG A 500 14.98 -8.22 -35.24
N SER A 501 14.81 -7.19 -36.05
CA SER A 501 15.66 -6.96 -37.22
C SER A 501 16.99 -6.28 -36.88
N GLY A 502 17.05 -5.52 -35.77
CA GLY A 502 18.19 -4.66 -35.50
C GLY A 502 18.29 -3.45 -36.45
N ASP A 503 17.20 -3.15 -37.18
CA ASP A 503 17.16 -2.04 -38.14
C ASP A 503 16.70 -0.73 -37.49
N VAL A 504 17.58 0.28 -37.53
CA VAL A 504 17.33 1.63 -37.02
C VAL A 504 16.19 2.34 -37.73
N ALA A 505 15.97 2.09 -39.02
CA ALA A 505 14.88 2.72 -39.78
C ALA A 505 13.50 2.27 -39.26
N GLU A 506 13.40 1.02 -38.83
CA GLU A 506 12.17 0.49 -38.22
C GLU A 506 11.92 1.10 -36.83
N PHE A 507 12.99 1.41 -36.08
CA PHE A 507 12.87 2.13 -34.81
C PHE A 507 12.45 3.59 -35.02
N GLN A 508 12.98 4.27 -36.03
CA GLN A 508 12.56 5.62 -36.41
C GLN A 508 11.08 5.67 -36.83
N ALA A 509 10.62 4.66 -37.58
CA ALA A 509 9.20 4.50 -37.89
C ALA A 509 8.34 4.28 -36.63
N TYR A 510 8.85 3.54 -35.63
CA TYR A 510 8.18 3.42 -34.33
C TYR A 510 8.08 4.77 -33.61
N GLN A 511 9.15 5.58 -33.57
CA GLN A 511 9.14 6.88 -32.91
C GLN A 511 8.03 7.79 -33.46
N GLY A 512 7.83 7.81 -34.78
CA GLY A 512 6.73 8.56 -35.41
C GLY A 512 5.32 8.08 -35.02
N LEU A 513 5.19 6.81 -34.64
CA LEU A 513 3.92 6.21 -34.20
C LEU A 513 3.72 6.28 -32.68
N ALA A 514 4.79 6.52 -31.92
CA ALA A 514 4.78 6.46 -30.46
C ALA A 514 3.86 7.53 -29.85
N ASP A 515 3.73 8.69 -30.49
CA ASP A 515 2.89 9.80 -30.01
C ASP A 515 1.80 10.24 -31.02
N MET A 516 1.77 9.66 -32.23
CA MET A 516 0.78 9.95 -33.31
C MET A 516 0.49 11.45 -33.53
N GLY A 517 1.45 12.33 -33.20
CA GLY A 517 1.36 13.78 -33.37
C GLY A 517 0.51 14.53 -32.34
N ARG A 518 0.17 13.96 -31.17
CA ARG A 518 -0.53 14.67 -30.08
C ARG A 518 0.12 14.44 -28.71
N PRO A 519 0.25 15.47 -27.86
CA PRO A 519 0.73 15.28 -26.49
C PRO A 519 -0.19 14.37 -25.68
N ALA A 520 0.39 13.41 -24.94
CA ALA A 520 -0.35 12.52 -24.05
C ALA A 520 0.16 12.53 -22.59
N ALA A 521 1.43 12.85 -22.40
CA ALA A 521 2.06 13.04 -21.10
C ALA A 521 2.66 14.45 -20.97
N LEU A 522 2.98 14.86 -19.74
CA LEU A 522 3.54 16.19 -19.46
C LEU A 522 4.84 16.44 -20.24
N ARG A 523 5.71 15.42 -20.33
CA ARG A 523 6.94 15.50 -21.14
C ARG A 523 6.73 15.77 -22.62
N ASN A 524 5.55 15.48 -23.19
CA ASN A 524 5.26 15.79 -24.60
C ASN A 524 4.99 17.29 -24.81
N LEU A 525 4.74 18.04 -23.74
CA LEU A 525 4.59 19.51 -23.76
C LEU A 525 5.93 20.23 -23.57
N LEU A 526 7.03 19.49 -23.41
CA LEU A 526 8.38 20.01 -23.24
C LEU A 526 9.21 19.74 -24.49
N ASP A 527 9.96 20.73 -24.94
CA ASP A 527 10.91 20.58 -26.03
C ASP A 527 12.31 21.06 -25.65
N PHE A 528 13.31 20.49 -26.32
CA PHE A 528 14.72 20.80 -26.11
C PHE A 528 15.04 22.19 -26.65
N LYS A 529 15.97 22.90 -26.01
CA LYS A 529 16.59 24.11 -26.55
C LYS A 529 17.93 23.73 -27.16
N PRO A 530 18.04 23.65 -28.50
CA PRO A 530 19.31 23.32 -29.14
C PRO A 530 20.39 24.33 -28.79
N ALA A 531 21.63 23.88 -28.67
CA ALA A 531 22.77 24.78 -28.53
C ALA A 531 22.95 25.60 -29.81
N ALA A 532 23.46 26.82 -29.65
CA ALA A 532 23.86 27.64 -30.80
C ALA A 532 24.96 26.95 -31.62
N GLU A 533 25.84 26.21 -30.95
CA GLU A 533 26.88 25.38 -31.55
C GLU A 533 26.76 23.94 -31.01
N PRO A 534 26.08 23.04 -31.74
CA PRO A 534 26.05 21.62 -31.43
C PRO A 534 27.47 21.00 -31.48
N VAL A 535 27.69 19.94 -30.70
CA VAL A 535 28.95 19.16 -30.76
C VAL A 535 28.84 18.04 -31.80
N ASP A 536 29.96 17.59 -32.35
CA ASP A 536 29.97 16.41 -33.23
C ASP A 536 29.51 15.17 -32.45
N LEU A 537 28.67 14.34 -33.06
CA LEU A 537 28.21 13.08 -32.46
C LEU A 537 29.38 12.16 -32.06
N ALA A 538 30.52 12.23 -32.76
CA ALA A 538 31.73 11.48 -32.42
C ALA A 538 32.37 11.92 -31.09
N GLU A 539 32.11 13.14 -30.61
CA GLU A 539 32.57 13.64 -29.31
C GLU A 539 31.67 13.20 -28.14
N VAL A 540 30.43 12.78 -28.44
CA VAL A 540 29.47 12.34 -27.42
C VAL A 540 29.82 10.93 -26.97
N GLU A 541 29.70 10.69 -25.66
CA GLU A 541 29.95 9.39 -25.04
C GLU A 541 29.31 8.24 -25.83
N PRO A 542 30.00 7.09 -25.97
CA PRO A 542 29.48 5.98 -26.77
C PRO A 542 28.26 5.34 -26.11
N VAL A 543 27.44 4.63 -26.90
CA VAL A 543 26.26 3.90 -26.39
C VAL A 543 26.63 2.98 -25.22
N SER A 544 27.79 2.33 -25.28
CA SER A 544 28.30 1.45 -24.21
C SER A 544 28.52 2.15 -22.86
N ALA A 545 28.67 3.49 -22.83
CA ALA A 545 28.73 4.28 -21.60
C ALA A 545 27.34 4.70 -21.08
N ILE A 546 26.35 4.75 -21.98
CA ILE A 546 24.95 5.10 -21.65
C ILE A 546 24.18 3.88 -21.14
N LEU A 547 24.31 2.71 -21.79
CA LEU A 547 23.55 1.49 -21.43
C LEU A 547 23.65 1.09 -19.95
N PRO A 548 24.79 1.25 -19.24
CA PRO A 548 24.88 0.96 -17.81
C PRO A 548 23.95 1.80 -16.91
N ARG A 549 23.34 2.87 -17.43
CA ARG A 549 22.33 3.70 -16.74
C ARG A 549 20.91 3.16 -16.93
N PHE A 550 20.70 2.20 -17.82
CA PHE A 550 19.41 1.56 -18.03
C PHE A 550 19.21 0.40 -17.07
N ILE A 551 17.98 0.28 -16.58
CA ILE A 551 17.57 -0.76 -15.64
C ILE A 551 16.34 -1.47 -16.20
N ALA A 552 16.37 -2.80 -16.24
CA ALA A 552 15.14 -3.56 -16.37
C ALA A 552 14.43 -3.50 -15.02
N THR A 553 13.36 -2.69 -14.93
CA THR A 553 12.68 -2.43 -13.65
C THR A 553 12.05 -3.72 -13.10
N ALA A 554 11.76 -3.69 -11.81
CA ALA A 554 11.33 -4.83 -11.03
C ALA A 554 10.07 -5.50 -11.61
N MET A 555 10.21 -6.74 -12.07
CA MET A 555 9.09 -7.57 -12.53
C MET A 555 9.28 -8.99 -12.00
N SER A 556 8.34 -9.44 -11.15
CA SER A 556 8.54 -10.69 -10.39
C SER A 556 8.53 -11.93 -11.28
N LEU A 557 9.41 -12.88 -10.96
CA LEU A 557 9.22 -14.28 -11.34
C LEU A 557 7.91 -14.79 -10.70
N GLY A 558 7.03 -15.33 -11.53
CA GLY A 558 5.63 -15.61 -11.19
C GLY A 558 4.67 -14.69 -11.95
N ALA A 559 4.89 -13.37 -11.91
CA ALA A 559 4.17 -12.47 -12.83
C ALA A 559 4.64 -12.73 -14.27
N LEU A 560 5.95 -12.79 -14.48
CA LEU A 560 6.58 -13.22 -15.72
C LEU A 560 6.93 -14.72 -15.67
N SER A 561 7.01 -15.32 -16.85
CA SER A 561 7.54 -16.67 -17.05
C SER A 561 9.03 -16.72 -16.72
N PRO A 562 9.57 -17.89 -16.32
CA PRO A 562 11.00 -18.09 -16.15
C PRO A 562 11.82 -17.71 -17.39
N GLU A 563 11.30 -18.00 -18.59
CA GLU A 563 11.97 -17.72 -19.85
C GLU A 563 12.15 -16.22 -20.10
N ALA A 564 11.08 -15.43 -19.91
CA ALA A 564 11.14 -13.98 -20.09
C ALA A 564 12.03 -13.32 -19.03
N HIS A 565 11.97 -13.80 -17.78
CA HIS A 565 12.79 -13.27 -16.68
C HIS A 565 14.29 -13.53 -16.92
N LEU A 566 14.65 -14.74 -17.34
CA LEU A 566 16.03 -15.10 -17.69
C LEU A 566 16.55 -14.33 -18.91
N ALA A 567 15.71 -14.16 -19.96
CA ALA A 567 16.10 -13.41 -21.16
C ALA A 567 16.46 -11.95 -20.83
N LEU A 568 15.72 -11.32 -19.91
CA LEU A 568 16.04 -9.98 -19.42
C LEU A 568 17.36 -9.96 -18.64
N GLY A 569 17.56 -10.90 -17.71
CA GLY A 569 18.81 -11.01 -16.94
C GLY A 569 20.04 -11.12 -17.84
N LEU A 570 20.00 -12.02 -18.82
CA LEU A 570 21.08 -12.21 -19.80
C LEU A 570 21.33 -10.94 -20.63
N ALA A 571 20.28 -10.31 -21.16
CA ALA A 571 20.41 -9.11 -21.99
C ALA A 571 21.01 -7.92 -21.23
N MET A 572 20.51 -7.65 -20.01
CA MET A 572 20.99 -6.51 -19.24
C MET A 572 22.44 -6.72 -18.79
N ASN A 573 22.78 -7.94 -18.37
CA ASN A 573 24.13 -8.26 -17.91
C ASN A 573 25.15 -8.19 -19.07
N SER A 574 24.78 -8.59 -20.29
CA SER A 574 25.70 -8.56 -21.44
C SER A 574 26.10 -7.16 -21.89
N VAL A 575 25.30 -6.14 -21.58
CA VAL A 575 25.58 -4.73 -21.93
C VAL A 575 26.04 -3.89 -20.73
N GLY A 576 26.35 -4.52 -19.60
CA GLY A 576 26.78 -3.83 -18.38
C GLY A 576 25.66 -3.09 -17.63
N ALA A 577 24.42 -3.19 -18.12
CA ALA A 577 23.22 -2.71 -17.45
C ALA A 577 22.84 -3.62 -16.28
N ARG A 578 21.68 -3.36 -15.67
CA ARG A 578 21.19 -4.10 -14.51
C ARG A 578 19.73 -4.49 -14.70
N SER A 579 19.37 -5.69 -14.27
CA SER A 579 17.99 -6.13 -14.15
C SER A 579 17.62 -6.35 -12.69
N ASN A 580 16.33 -6.26 -12.39
CA ASN A 580 15.78 -6.36 -11.05
C ASN A 580 14.86 -7.59 -10.90
N SER A 581 15.09 -8.40 -9.86
CA SER A 581 14.36 -9.65 -9.61
C SER A 581 12.84 -9.47 -9.44
N GLY A 582 12.40 -8.29 -9.02
CA GLY A 582 11.05 -8.08 -8.49
C GLY A 582 10.80 -8.81 -7.18
N GLU A 583 9.56 -8.73 -6.71
CA GLU A 583 9.10 -9.23 -5.40
C GLU A 583 8.94 -10.77 -5.31
N GLY A 584 9.38 -11.52 -6.33
CA GLY A 584 9.07 -12.95 -6.47
C GLY A 584 10.10 -13.92 -5.91
N GLY A 585 11.20 -13.41 -5.35
CA GLY A 585 12.42 -14.19 -5.14
C GLY A 585 13.15 -14.44 -6.46
N GLU A 586 14.18 -15.27 -6.40
CA GLU A 586 14.93 -15.72 -7.58
C GLU A 586 15.42 -17.15 -7.36
N ASP A 587 15.56 -17.92 -8.45
CA ASP A 587 16.03 -19.30 -8.36
C ASP A 587 17.54 -19.35 -8.02
N PRO A 588 17.94 -19.96 -6.88
CA PRO A 588 19.34 -20.06 -6.50
C PRO A 588 20.21 -20.86 -7.47
N ASP A 589 19.60 -21.69 -8.33
CA ASP A 589 20.33 -22.45 -9.36
C ASP A 589 21.00 -21.51 -10.38
N LEU A 590 20.47 -20.30 -10.58
CA LEU A 590 21.07 -19.26 -11.43
C LEU A 590 22.36 -18.67 -10.85
N TYR A 591 22.66 -18.91 -9.57
CA TYR A 591 23.89 -18.44 -8.94
C TYR A 591 25.09 -19.32 -9.25
N ALA A 592 24.85 -20.56 -9.68
CA ALA A 592 25.88 -21.56 -9.93
C ALA A 592 26.19 -21.67 -11.43
N GLY A 593 27.47 -21.62 -11.79
CA GLY A 593 27.93 -21.91 -13.15
C GLY A 593 29.09 -21.03 -13.63
N ASN A 594 29.76 -21.50 -14.69
CA ASN A 594 30.85 -20.77 -15.38
C ASN A 594 30.35 -20.05 -16.67
N GLY A 595 29.03 -20.06 -16.92
CA GLY A 595 28.42 -19.40 -18.07
C GLY A 595 28.15 -17.90 -17.86
N PRO A 596 27.53 -17.21 -18.83
CA PRO A 596 27.12 -15.82 -18.68
C PRO A 596 26.21 -15.65 -17.46
N ARG A 597 26.42 -14.57 -16.70
CA ARG A 597 25.62 -14.25 -15.52
C ARG A 597 24.15 -14.05 -15.94
N GLY A 598 23.26 -14.96 -15.57
CA GLY A 598 21.82 -14.88 -15.84
C GLY A 598 20.98 -14.34 -14.69
N ASP A 599 21.55 -14.25 -13.49
CA ASP A 599 20.87 -13.72 -12.30
C ASP A 599 20.73 -12.19 -12.33
N ASN A 600 19.67 -11.67 -11.68
CA ASN A 600 19.42 -10.23 -11.63
C ASN A 600 20.43 -9.53 -10.71
N ARG A 601 21.06 -8.45 -11.18
CA ARG A 601 22.04 -7.70 -10.35
C ARG A 601 21.38 -6.89 -9.24
N ILE A 602 20.13 -6.50 -9.44
CA ILE A 602 19.30 -5.82 -8.43
C ILE A 602 18.34 -6.84 -7.83
N LYS A 603 18.28 -6.88 -6.51
CA LYS A 603 17.49 -7.83 -5.73
C LYS A 603 16.51 -7.04 -4.85
N GLN A 604 15.21 -7.24 -5.07
CA GLN A 604 14.17 -6.49 -4.39
C GLN A 604 13.80 -7.09 -3.02
N VAL A 605 13.66 -6.22 -2.02
CA VAL A 605 13.11 -6.54 -0.70
C VAL A 605 11.76 -5.82 -0.61
N ALA A 606 10.68 -6.60 -0.70
CA ALA A 606 9.29 -6.13 -0.64
C ALA A 606 8.54 -6.69 0.59
N SER A 607 7.36 -6.17 0.90
CA SER A 607 6.59 -6.44 2.12
C SER A 607 6.34 -7.93 2.44
N ALA A 608 6.19 -8.81 1.44
CA ALA A 608 5.99 -10.23 1.72
C ALA A 608 7.29 -11.02 1.98
N ARG A 609 8.46 -10.42 1.73
CA ARG A 609 9.79 -11.06 1.85
C ARG A 609 9.93 -12.39 1.09
N PHE A 610 9.18 -12.56 -0.01
CA PHE A 610 9.26 -13.78 -0.81
C PHE A 610 10.67 -14.00 -1.34
N GLY A 611 11.25 -15.17 -1.04
CA GLY A 611 12.58 -15.58 -1.49
C GLY A 611 13.75 -14.73 -0.95
N VAL A 612 13.50 -13.87 0.04
CA VAL A 612 14.55 -13.02 0.64
C VAL A 612 15.31 -13.84 1.68
N THR A 613 16.50 -14.32 1.29
CA THR A 613 17.39 -15.13 2.12
C THR A 613 18.79 -14.50 2.22
N PRO A 614 19.63 -14.86 3.20
CA PRO A 614 21.00 -14.36 3.28
C PRO A 614 21.79 -14.58 1.97
N ARG A 615 21.64 -15.75 1.33
CA ARG A 615 22.29 -16.05 0.04
C ARG A 615 21.77 -15.17 -1.10
N TYR A 616 20.47 -14.91 -1.14
CA TYR A 616 19.86 -13.97 -2.09
C TYR A 616 20.41 -12.55 -1.91
N LEU A 617 20.52 -12.07 -0.67
CA LEU A 617 21.00 -10.74 -0.34
C LEU A 617 22.49 -10.56 -0.66
N LEU A 618 23.33 -11.56 -0.36
CA LEU A 618 24.77 -11.54 -0.63
C LEU A 618 25.11 -11.61 -2.12
N ARG A 619 24.19 -12.12 -2.95
CA ARG A 619 24.38 -12.18 -4.40
C ARG A 619 24.10 -10.84 -5.11
N ALA A 620 23.46 -9.89 -4.42
CA ALA A 620 23.05 -8.62 -4.98
C ALA A 620 24.25 -7.67 -5.19
N ASP A 621 24.26 -6.97 -6.33
CA ASP A 621 25.08 -5.78 -6.51
C ASP A 621 24.34 -4.55 -5.95
N GLU A 622 23.01 -4.57 -6.04
CA GLU A 622 22.14 -3.57 -5.42
C GLU A 622 20.90 -4.22 -4.80
N LEU A 623 20.45 -3.66 -3.68
CA LEU A 623 19.25 -4.05 -2.98
C LEU A 623 18.22 -2.93 -3.11
N GLU A 624 17.00 -3.26 -3.53
CA GLU A 624 15.91 -2.30 -3.69
C GLU A 624 14.82 -2.54 -2.66
N ILE A 625 14.61 -1.60 -1.75
CA ILE A 625 13.46 -1.59 -0.84
C ILE A 625 12.26 -1.06 -1.63
N LYS A 626 11.28 -1.93 -1.89
CA LYS A 626 10.05 -1.55 -2.60
C LYS A 626 9.00 -1.02 -1.62
N ILE A 627 8.86 0.29 -1.52
CA ILE A 627 7.77 0.90 -0.74
C ILE A 627 6.45 0.84 -1.53
N ALA A 628 6.49 1.20 -2.82
CA ALA A 628 5.30 1.23 -3.67
C ALA A 628 5.64 0.99 -5.16
N GLU A 629 4.62 0.78 -5.99
CA GLU A 629 4.71 0.78 -7.44
C GLU A 629 3.57 1.59 -8.07
N GLY A 630 3.82 2.24 -9.21
CA GLY A 630 2.93 3.25 -9.79
C GLY A 630 1.50 2.79 -10.10
N SER A 631 1.32 1.50 -10.43
CA SER A 631 0.02 0.92 -10.78
C SER A 631 -0.90 0.59 -9.59
N LYS A 632 -0.33 0.59 -8.37
CA LYS A 632 -1.04 0.31 -7.11
C LYS A 632 -0.24 0.80 -5.90
N PRO A 633 -0.01 2.11 -5.80
CA PRO A 633 0.64 2.65 -4.63
C PRO A 633 -0.27 2.53 -3.40
N GLY A 634 0.33 2.38 -2.22
CA GLY A 634 -0.38 2.13 -0.96
C GLY A 634 -0.96 0.71 -0.82
N GLU A 635 -0.62 -0.22 -1.72
CA GLU A 635 -1.10 -1.60 -1.71
C GLU A 635 0.04 -2.63 -1.90
N GLY A 636 -0.24 -3.88 -1.57
CA GLY A 636 0.69 -4.99 -1.74
C GLY A 636 0.74 -5.60 -3.15
N GLY A 637 1.84 -6.30 -3.43
CA GLY A 637 1.98 -7.19 -4.57
C GLY A 637 0.87 -8.24 -4.67
N GLN A 638 0.43 -8.59 -5.88
CA GLN A 638 -0.64 -9.57 -6.10
C GLN A 638 -0.19 -10.60 -7.14
N LEU A 639 -0.29 -11.87 -6.79
CA LEU A 639 -0.12 -12.98 -7.72
C LEU A 639 -1.33 -13.93 -7.61
N PRO A 640 -2.15 -14.04 -8.68
CA PRO A 640 -3.28 -14.96 -8.72
C PRO A 640 -2.87 -16.41 -8.45
N GLY A 641 -3.68 -17.15 -7.69
CA GLY A 641 -3.35 -18.51 -7.24
C GLY A 641 -3.05 -19.48 -8.38
N VAL A 642 -3.72 -19.32 -9.54
CA VAL A 642 -3.48 -20.08 -10.77
C VAL A 642 -2.05 -19.92 -11.33
N LYS A 643 -1.32 -18.88 -10.92
CA LYS A 643 0.09 -18.64 -11.27
C LYS A 643 1.06 -19.13 -10.20
N VAL A 644 0.57 -19.59 -9.05
CA VAL A 644 1.39 -20.10 -7.96
C VAL A 644 1.59 -21.59 -8.17
N THR A 645 2.36 -21.94 -9.20
CA THR A 645 2.76 -23.33 -9.49
C THR A 645 3.67 -23.87 -8.39
N SER A 646 3.96 -25.17 -8.39
CA SER A 646 4.91 -25.78 -7.44
C SER A 646 6.29 -25.09 -7.45
N VAL A 647 6.78 -24.69 -8.63
CA VAL A 647 8.04 -23.95 -8.76
C VAL A 647 7.94 -22.58 -8.11
N ILE A 648 6.89 -21.80 -8.39
CA ILE A 648 6.70 -20.48 -7.80
C ILE A 648 6.50 -20.58 -6.28
N ALA A 649 5.70 -21.54 -5.82
CA ALA A 649 5.49 -21.81 -4.41
C ALA A 649 6.80 -22.13 -3.67
N ARG A 650 7.65 -22.98 -4.26
CA ARG A 650 8.98 -23.30 -3.74
C ARG A 650 9.85 -22.05 -3.60
N LEU A 651 9.96 -21.24 -4.66
CA LEU A 651 10.80 -20.04 -4.67
C LEU A 651 10.33 -18.98 -3.67
N ARG A 652 9.03 -18.93 -3.40
CA ARG A 652 8.41 -17.98 -2.46
C ARG A 652 8.24 -18.54 -1.06
N HIS A 653 8.60 -19.80 -0.80
CA HIS A 653 8.30 -20.50 0.45
C HIS A 653 6.82 -20.37 0.85
N ALA A 654 5.95 -20.68 -0.12
CA ALA A 654 4.51 -20.54 -0.05
C ALA A 654 3.79 -21.84 -0.47
N GLN A 655 2.46 -21.84 -0.47
CA GLN A 655 1.63 -22.98 -0.85
C GLN A 655 1.22 -22.91 -2.32
N ALA A 656 1.31 -24.03 -3.05
CA ALA A 656 0.90 -24.11 -4.44
C ALA A 656 -0.61 -23.89 -4.61
N GLY A 657 -1.01 -23.18 -5.67
CA GLY A 657 -2.40 -22.84 -5.99
C GLY A 657 -2.99 -21.71 -5.13
N GLN A 658 -2.33 -21.31 -4.04
CA GLN A 658 -2.83 -20.28 -3.14
C GLN A 658 -2.53 -18.88 -3.70
N GLN A 659 -3.55 -18.00 -3.73
CA GLN A 659 -3.35 -16.60 -4.12
C GLN A 659 -2.45 -15.89 -3.11
N LEU A 660 -1.44 -15.17 -3.62
CA LEU A 660 -0.52 -14.39 -2.82
C LEU A 660 -0.86 -12.90 -2.95
N ILE A 661 -1.44 -12.35 -1.89
CA ILE A 661 -1.61 -10.91 -1.69
C ILE A 661 -0.62 -10.53 -0.60
N SER A 662 0.36 -9.71 -0.96
CA SER A 662 1.36 -9.22 -0.01
C SER A 662 0.72 -8.22 0.95
N PRO A 663 1.21 -8.09 2.19
CA PRO A 663 0.83 -6.97 3.04
C PRO A 663 1.07 -5.64 2.30
N PRO A 664 0.20 -4.64 2.39
CA PRO A 664 0.49 -3.30 1.89
C PRO A 664 1.74 -2.68 2.53
N PRO A 665 1.91 -2.70 3.87
CA PRO A 665 3.11 -2.15 4.47
C PRO A 665 4.24 -3.17 4.53
N HIS A 666 5.46 -2.64 4.61
CA HIS A 666 6.55 -3.37 5.25
C HIS A 666 6.32 -3.36 6.77
N HIS A 667 6.16 -4.52 7.41
CA HIS A 667 5.93 -4.58 8.86
C HIS A 667 7.17 -4.20 9.71
N ASP A 668 8.28 -3.90 9.04
CA ASP A 668 9.51 -3.32 9.60
C ASP A 668 9.80 -1.90 9.09
N ILE A 669 8.81 -1.22 8.51
CA ILE A 669 8.88 0.20 8.09
C ILE A 669 7.55 0.88 8.41
N TYR A 670 7.42 1.42 9.62
CA TYR A 670 6.27 2.22 10.04
C TYR A 670 6.59 3.72 10.16
N SER A 671 7.84 4.08 9.89
CA SER A 671 8.38 5.44 9.98
C SER A 671 9.71 5.54 9.22
N ILE A 672 10.26 6.76 9.14
CA ILE A 672 11.54 7.01 8.46
C ILE A 672 12.73 6.36 9.20
N GLU A 673 12.70 6.31 10.53
CA GLU A 673 13.72 5.65 11.34
C GLU A 673 13.71 4.13 11.16
N ASP A 674 12.54 3.52 10.93
CA ASP A 674 12.43 2.10 10.63
C ASP A 674 12.99 1.78 9.23
N LEU A 675 12.74 2.66 8.25
CA LEU A 675 13.40 2.57 6.94
C LEU A 675 14.93 2.65 7.08
N ALA A 676 15.42 3.58 7.90
CA ALA A 676 16.85 3.71 8.18
C ALA A 676 17.41 2.43 8.82
N GLN A 677 16.63 1.77 9.69
CA GLN A 677 17.01 0.48 10.26
C GLN A 677 17.07 -0.63 9.21
N LEU A 678 16.10 -0.74 8.28
CA LEU A 678 16.19 -1.73 7.20
C LEU A 678 17.38 -1.44 6.26
N ILE A 679 17.65 -0.18 5.93
CA ILE A 679 18.85 0.18 5.14
C ILE A 679 20.12 -0.27 5.87
N TYR A 680 20.20 -0.05 7.18
CA TYR A 680 21.30 -0.50 8.02
C TYR A 680 21.41 -2.04 8.01
N ASP A 681 20.30 -2.76 8.17
CA ASP A 681 20.26 -4.23 8.16
C ASP A 681 20.80 -4.81 6.84
N LEU A 682 20.38 -4.24 5.71
CA LEU A 682 20.80 -4.69 4.38
C LEU A 682 22.28 -4.40 4.12
N LYS A 683 22.79 -3.24 4.58
CA LYS A 683 24.21 -2.91 4.50
C LYS A 683 25.08 -3.75 5.44
N ALA A 684 24.52 -4.22 6.56
CA ALA A 684 25.21 -5.09 7.51
C ALA A 684 25.44 -6.51 6.96
N ILE A 685 24.42 -7.10 6.32
CA ILE A 685 24.57 -8.42 5.69
C ILE A 685 25.37 -8.34 4.39
N ASN A 686 25.15 -7.34 3.54
CA ASN A 686 25.89 -7.14 2.30
C ASN A 686 26.58 -5.77 2.27
N PRO A 687 27.83 -5.67 2.79
CA PRO A 687 28.57 -4.42 2.77
C PRO A 687 29.04 -4.02 1.37
N GLY A 688 28.92 -4.86 0.34
CA GLY A 688 29.25 -4.52 -1.04
C GLY A 688 28.09 -3.89 -1.82
N ALA A 689 26.85 -4.20 -1.45
CA ALA A 689 25.68 -3.76 -2.20
C ALA A 689 25.32 -2.28 -1.95
N ARG A 690 24.87 -1.60 -3.01
CA ARG A 690 24.13 -0.34 -2.88
C ARG A 690 22.70 -0.62 -2.44
N VAL A 691 22.16 0.17 -1.52
CA VAL A 691 20.76 0.06 -1.09
C VAL A 691 19.98 1.25 -1.62
N GLY A 692 18.83 1.04 -2.24
CA GLY A 692 17.95 2.13 -2.63
C GLY A 692 16.49 1.85 -2.37
N VAL A 693 15.69 2.90 -2.55
CA VAL A 693 14.29 2.92 -2.13
C VAL A 693 13.43 3.31 -3.32
N LYS A 694 12.46 2.45 -3.66
CA LYS A 694 11.48 2.70 -4.72
C LYS A 694 10.24 3.35 -4.14
N LEU A 695 10.00 4.59 -4.56
CA LEU A 695 8.87 5.45 -4.23
C LEU A 695 8.00 5.67 -5.48
N VAL A 696 6.80 6.22 -5.28
CA VAL A 696 5.88 6.59 -6.37
C VAL A 696 5.64 8.09 -6.33
N SER A 697 5.57 8.70 -7.51
CA SER A 697 5.30 10.11 -7.70
C SER A 697 3.93 10.49 -7.13
N GLU A 698 3.93 11.45 -6.20
CA GLU A 698 2.78 12.20 -5.68
C GLU A 698 3.31 13.47 -5.01
N ALA A 699 2.43 14.42 -4.70
CA ALA A 699 2.78 15.59 -3.93
C ALA A 699 3.37 15.24 -2.55
N GLY A 700 4.61 15.69 -2.29
CA GLY A 700 5.34 15.49 -1.04
C GLY A 700 6.48 14.48 -1.16
N VAL A 701 6.60 13.77 -2.29
CA VAL A 701 7.63 12.74 -2.50
C VAL A 701 9.05 13.30 -2.39
N GLY A 702 9.28 14.59 -2.70
CA GLY A 702 10.60 15.21 -2.57
C GLY A 702 11.03 15.33 -1.10
N THR A 703 10.07 15.61 -0.20
CA THR A 703 10.32 15.61 1.25
C THR A 703 10.69 14.22 1.76
N ILE A 704 9.99 13.20 1.26
CA ILE A 704 10.27 11.80 1.59
C ILE A 704 11.65 11.39 1.08
N ALA A 705 12.01 11.79 -0.15
CA ALA A 705 13.33 11.53 -0.72
C ALA A 705 14.47 12.18 0.10
N ALA A 706 14.24 13.36 0.68
CA ALA A 706 15.19 13.96 1.63
C ALA A 706 15.34 13.11 2.91
N GLY A 707 14.24 12.56 3.44
CA GLY A 707 14.27 11.55 4.50
C GLY A 707 15.09 10.31 4.12
N VAL A 708 14.83 9.74 2.94
CA VAL A 708 15.55 8.59 2.38
C VAL A 708 17.06 8.84 2.27
N ALA A 709 17.46 10.05 1.84
CA ALA A 709 18.86 10.45 1.80
C ALA A 709 19.49 10.50 3.20
N LYS A 710 18.78 11.03 4.19
CA LYS A 710 19.22 11.07 5.60
C LYS A 710 19.28 9.68 6.23
N ALA A 711 18.40 8.78 5.80
CA ALA A 711 18.38 7.35 6.14
C ALA A 711 19.50 6.54 5.47
N ARG A 712 20.40 7.21 4.72
CA ARG A 712 21.61 6.63 4.11
C ARG A 712 21.37 5.68 2.94
N ALA A 713 20.27 5.84 2.20
CA ALA A 713 20.09 5.14 0.93
C ALA A 713 21.07 5.66 -0.14
N ASP A 714 21.56 4.79 -1.02
CA ASP A 714 22.50 5.09 -2.11
C ASP A 714 21.79 5.51 -3.41
N TYR A 715 20.50 5.23 -3.54
CA TYR A 715 19.63 5.76 -4.58
C TYR A 715 18.17 5.85 -4.12
N VAL A 716 17.41 6.71 -4.79
CA VAL A 716 15.95 6.76 -4.71
C VAL A 716 15.38 6.61 -6.12
N LEU A 717 14.36 5.78 -6.30
CA LEU A 717 13.63 5.64 -7.57
C LEU A 717 12.26 6.30 -7.43
N ILE A 718 11.93 7.22 -8.33
CA ILE A 718 10.61 7.83 -8.45
C ILE A 718 9.86 7.18 -9.61
N SER A 719 8.83 6.40 -9.30
CA SER A 719 7.98 5.75 -10.30
C SER A 719 6.78 6.61 -10.68
N GLY A 720 6.50 6.73 -11.97
CA GLY A 720 5.27 7.36 -12.48
C GLY A 720 4.04 6.45 -12.35
N HIS A 721 2.85 7.06 -12.31
CA HIS A 721 1.56 6.35 -12.28
C HIS A 721 1.33 5.38 -13.46
N ASP A 722 1.99 5.63 -14.60
CA ASP A 722 1.91 4.86 -15.84
C ASP A 722 2.79 3.59 -15.82
N GLY A 723 3.38 3.25 -14.68
CA GLY A 723 4.10 1.99 -14.46
C GLY A 723 3.23 0.74 -14.71
N GLY A 724 3.83 -0.29 -15.31
CA GLY A 724 3.14 -1.55 -15.61
C GLY A 724 3.01 -2.50 -14.42
N THR A 725 2.04 -3.43 -14.47
CA THR A 725 1.85 -4.46 -13.44
C THR A 725 1.29 -5.76 -14.01
N GLY A 726 1.60 -6.88 -13.34
CA GLY A 726 1.05 -8.19 -13.69
C GLY A 726 -0.40 -8.38 -13.22
N ALA A 727 -0.78 -7.76 -12.10
CA ALA A 727 -2.12 -7.80 -11.52
C ALA A 727 -2.31 -6.65 -10.52
N SER A 728 -3.35 -5.84 -10.73
CA SER A 728 -3.71 -4.72 -9.83
C SER A 728 -5.20 -4.40 -9.96
N PRO A 729 -5.88 -3.92 -8.91
CA PRO A 729 -7.22 -3.39 -9.06
C PRO A 729 -7.27 -2.24 -10.08
N LEU A 730 -8.30 -2.23 -10.92
CA LEU A 730 -8.43 -1.26 -12.00
C LEU A 730 -8.55 0.18 -11.47
N SER A 731 -9.22 0.36 -10.34
CA SER A 731 -9.33 1.67 -9.65
C SER A 731 -7.97 2.26 -9.29
N SER A 732 -6.99 1.41 -8.96
CA SER A 732 -5.64 1.85 -8.59
C SER A 732 -4.80 2.18 -9.81
N ILE A 733 -4.88 1.38 -10.88
CA ILE A 733 -4.21 1.68 -12.16
C ILE A 733 -4.69 3.04 -12.70
N LYS A 734 -5.98 3.34 -12.57
CA LYS A 734 -6.61 4.53 -13.16
C LYS A 734 -6.80 5.70 -12.20
N GLY A 735 -6.51 5.54 -10.91
CA GLY A 735 -6.95 6.49 -9.89
C GLY A 735 -5.90 6.83 -8.83
N ALA A 736 -4.67 6.31 -8.89
CA ALA A 736 -3.64 6.57 -7.90
C ALA A 736 -2.27 6.87 -8.54
N GLY A 737 -1.49 7.72 -7.86
CA GLY A 737 -0.19 8.20 -8.38
C GLY A 737 -0.32 9.31 -9.43
N VAL A 738 0.79 10.03 -9.65
CA VAL A 738 0.87 11.11 -10.66
C VAL A 738 2.02 10.88 -11.65
N PRO A 739 2.14 11.67 -12.74
CA PRO A 739 3.26 11.57 -13.68
C PRO A 739 4.62 11.72 -12.97
N TRP A 740 5.63 10.99 -13.43
CA TRP A 740 6.96 11.03 -12.83
C TRP A 740 7.63 12.38 -13.00
N GLU A 741 7.27 13.16 -14.02
CA GLU A 741 7.81 14.50 -14.28
C GLU A 741 7.63 15.42 -13.05
N LEU A 742 6.49 15.31 -12.35
CA LEU A 742 6.19 16.09 -11.16
C LEU A 742 7.02 15.65 -9.95
N GLY A 743 7.00 14.35 -9.63
CA GLY A 743 7.72 13.81 -8.49
C GLY A 743 9.24 13.87 -8.65
N LEU A 744 9.75 13.73 -9.88
CA LEU A 744 11.16 13.83 -10.20
C LEU A 744 11.65 15.26 -10.04
N ALA A 745 10.92 16.25 -10.58
CA ALA A 745 11.24 17.66 -10.38
C ALA A 745 11.22 18.04 -8.89
N GLU A 746 10.17 17.65 -8.15
CA GLU A 746 10.09 17.91 -6.70
C GLU A 746 11.29 17.28 -5.95
N THR A 747 11.65 16.04 -6.29
CA THR A 747 12.79 15.33 -5.69
C THR A 747 14.09 16.07 -5.94
N GLN A 748 14.35 16.48 -7.19
CA GLN A 748 15.53 17.25 -7.55
C GLN A 748 15.58 18.57 -6.77
N GLN A 749 14.49 19.34 -6.78
CA GLN A 749 14.40 20.65 -6.13
C GLN A 749 14.63 20.54 -4.63
N VAL A 750 13.92 19.63 -3.94
CA VAL A 750 14.01 19.48 -2.48
C VAL A 750 15.39 18.96 -2.06
N LEU A 751 15.96 17.99 -2.78
CA LEU A 751 17.29 17.46 -2.44
C LEU A 751 18.38 18.51 -2.64
N VAL A 752 18.31 19.35 -3.69
CA VAL A 752 19.25 20.44 -3.88
C VAL A 752 19.06 21.49 -2.79
N ALA A 753 17.83 21.95 -2.54
CA ALA A 753 17.54 22.97 -1.52
C ALA A 753 18.04 22.57 -0.12
N ASN A 754 18.03 21.27 0.20
CA ASN A 754 18.50 20.73 1.48
C ASN A 754 19.97 20.27 1.48
N ARG A 755 20.73 20.47 0.39
CA ARG A 755 22.13 20.01 0.25
C ARG A 755 22.31 18.51 0.47
N LEU A 756 21.36 17.72 -0.04
CA LEU A 756 21.33 16.27 0.02
C LEU A 756 21.56 15.61 -1.34
N ARG A 757 21.46 16.37 -2.44
CA ARG A 757 21.48 15.84 -3.81
C ARG A 757 22.76 15.08 -4.19
N GLU A 758 23.91 15.49 -3.65
CA GLU A 758 25.20 14.82 -3.89
C GLU A 758 25.31 13.43 -3.28
N ARG A 759 24.43 13.09 -2.32
CA ARG A 759 24.55 11.87 -1.51
C ARG A 759 24.05 10.64 -2.25
N LEU A 760 23.03 10.77 -3.09
CA LEU A 760 22.35 9.62 -3.69
C LEU A 760 22.09 9.81 -5.18
N THR A 761 21.91 8.69 -5.88
CA THR A 761 21.43 8.67 -7.27
C THR A 761 19.91 8.82 -7.30
N VAL A 762 19.40 9.71 -8.14
CA VAL A 762 17.96 9.75 -8.44
C VAL A 762 17.69 8.90 -9.68
N ARG A 763 16.77 7.95 -9.58
CA ARG A 763 16.29 7.12 -10.70
C ARG A 763 14.84 7.46 -11.02
N THR A 764 14.42 7.19 -12.25
CA THR A 764 12.99 7.30 -12.61
C THR A 764 12.56 6.14 -13.53
N ASP A 765 11.30 5.73 -13.40
CA ASP A 765 10.62 4.85 -14.34
C ASP A 765 9.14 5.25 -14.48
N GLY A 766 8.40 4.55 -15.36
CA GLY A 766 7.01 4.89 -15.71
C GLY A 766 6.92 5.43 -17.14
N GLY A 767 6.38 4.62 -18.05
CA GLY A 767 6.15 5.02 -19.44
C GLY A 767 7.34 5.54 -20.26
N LEU A 768 8.60 5.29 -19.84
CA LEU A 768 9.79 5.63 -20.63
C LEU A 768 9.90 4.72 -21.86
N ARG A 769 10.06 5.32 -23.04
CA ARG A 769 9.98 4.62 -24.33
C ARG A 769 11.12 4.95 -25.29
N THR A 770 11.59 6.19 -25.31
CA THR A 770 12.54 6.72 -26.30
C THR A 770 13.73 7.40 -25.65
N GLY A 771 14.78 7.66 -26.41
CA GLY A 771 15.93 8.46 -25.96
C GLY A 771 15.52 9.89 -25.56
N ALA A 772 14.50 10.47 -26.20
CA ALA A 772 13.93 11.75 -25.77
C ALA A 772 13.35 11.69 -24.35
N ASP A 773 12.65 10.60 -23.97
CA ASP A 773 12.16 10.43 -22.60
C ASP A 773 13.33 10.37 -21.60
N ILE A 774 14.41 9.66 -21.96
CA ILE A 774 15.63 9.54 -21.14
C ILE A 774 16.29 10.91 -20.92
N VAL A 775 16.50 11.69 -21.98
CA VAL A 775 17.16 13.00 -21.85
C VAL A 775 16.27 13.99 -21.09
N LYS A 776 14.95 13.96 -21.28
CA LYS A 776 14.03 14.78 -20.48
C LYS A 776 14.09 14.40 -19.00
N ALA A 777 14.09 13.10 -18.67
CA ALA A 777 14.29 12.64 -17.30
C ALA A 777 15.65 13.09 -16.74
N ALA A 778 16.72 13.06 -17.54
CA ALA A 778 18.04 13.54 -17.15
C ALA A 778 17.99 15.02 -16.75
N LEU A 779 17.42 15.86 -17.63
CA LEU A 779 17.28 17.30 -17.44
C LEU A 779 16.45 17.65 -16.20
N LEU A 780 15.45 16.82 -15.85
CA LEU A 780 14.67 16.95 -14.61
C LEU A 780 15.40 16.41 -13.36
N GLY A 781 16.53 15.73 -13.51
CA GLY A 781 17.42 15.35 -12.39
C GLY A 781 17.70 13.85 -12.23
N ALA A 782 17.15 12.98 -13.08
CA ALA A 782 17.44 11.54 -13.02
C ALA A 782 18.85 11.20 -13.56
N GLU A 783 19.46 10.16 -13.03
CA GLU A 783 20.79 9.66 -13.43
C GLU A 783 20.74 8.24 -14.01
N GLU A 784 19.71 7.47 -13.66
CA GLU A 784 19.47 6.10 -14.13
C GLU A 784 17.96 5.91 -14.45
N TYR A 785 17.65 5.06 -15.42
CA TYR A 785 16.34 5.03 -16.08
C TYR A 785 15.79 3.61 -16.17
N GLY A 786 14.61 3.40 -15.59
CA GLY A 786 13.94 2.10 -15.56
C GLY A 786 13.02 1.89 -16.76
N LEU A 787 13.20 0.76 -17.44
CA LEU A 787 12.38 0.30 -18.56
C LEU A 787 11.72 -1.04 -18.18
N GLY A 788 10.40 -1.12 -18.29
CA GLY A 788 9.62 -2.32 -17.95
C GLY A 788 8.85 -2.84 -19.16
N THR A 789 7.67 -2.27 -19.39
CA THR A 789 6.78 -2.62 -20.51
C THR A 789 7.50 -2.71 -21.85
N MET A 790 8.38 -1.76 -22.15
CA MET A 790 9.06 -1.71 -23.44
C MET A 790 10.04 -2.86 -23.66
N LEU A 791 10.66 -3.35 -22.59
CA LEU A 791 11.51 -4.54 -22.67
C LEU A 791 10.66 -5.79 -22.92
N LEU A 792 9.46 -5.88 -22.31
CA LEU A 792 8.51 -6.94 -22.60
C LEU A 792 7.98 -6.88 -24.04
N VAL A 793 7.72 -5.68 -24.56
CA VAL A 793 7.32 -5.48 -25.97
C VAL A 793 8.45 -5.91 -26.90
N ALA A 794 9.70 -5.55 -26.62
CA ALA A 794 10.86 -6.02 -27.39
C ALA A 794 11.00 -7.56 -27.38
N LEU A 795 10.63 -8.22 -26.27
CA LEU A 795 10.57 -9.68 -26.17
C LEU A 795 9.35 -10.31 -26.86
N GLY A 796 8.35 -9.52 -27.30
CA GLY A 796 7.19 -10.01 -28.03
C GLY A 796 5.83 -9.82 -27.34
N CYS A 797 5.73 -8.99 -26.28
CA CYS A 797 4.44 -8.68 -25.68
C CYS A 797 3.51 -7.98 -26.69
N ASP A 798 2.31 -8.53 -26.87
CA ASP A 798 1.29 -8.04 -27.80
C ASP A 798 0.28 -7.06 -27.17
N MET A 799 0.49 -6.72 -25.90
CA MET A 799 -0.39 -5.86 -25.10
C MET A 799 -1.83 -6.40 -24.98
N ALA A 800 -1.99 -7.73 -24.86
CA ALA A 800 -3.30 -8.35 -24.65
C ALA A 800 -3.99 -7.95 -23.33
N ARG A 801 -3.23 -7.50 -22.31
CA ARG A 801 -3.70 -7.13 -20.94
C ARG A 801 -4.37 -8.27 -20.18
N GLN A 802 -3.88 -9.50 -20.38
CA GLN A 802 -4.37 -10.71 -19.74
C GLN A 802 -3.34 -11.30 -18.75
N CYS A 803 -2.41 -10.48 -18.25
CA CYS A 803 -1.27 -10.94 -17.44
C CYS A 803 -1.73 -11.60 -16.13
N HIS A 804 -2.84 -11.10 -15.58
CA HIS A 804 -3.49 -11.59 -14.36
C HIS A 804 -4.29 -12.90 -14.60
N LEU A 805 -4.70 -13.19 -15.83
CA LEU A 805 -5.52 -14.36 -16.17
C LEU A 805 -4.71 -15.63 -16.41
N ASN A 806 -3.37 -15.55 -16.42
CA ASN A 806 -2.48 -16.65 -16.78
C ASN A 806 -2.60 -17.12 -18.24
N THR A 807 -3.25 -16.35 -19.11
CA THR A 807 -3.54 -16.71 -20.52
C THR A 807 -2.70 -15.91 -21.52
N CYS A 808 -1.47 -15.51 -21.15
CA CYS A 808 -0.61 -14.72 -22.04
C CYS A 808 -0.34 -15.46 -23.37
N PRO A 809 -0.72 -14.87 -24.52
CA PRO A 809 -0.65 -15.58 -25.82
C PRO A 809 0.79 -15.81 -26.31
N THR A 810 1.75 -15.02 -25.81
CA THR A 810 3.16 -15.04 -26.25
C THR A 810 4.12 -15.63 -25.21
N GLY A 811 3.59 -16.30 -24.17
CA GLY A 811 4.41 -16.99 -23.18
C GLY A 811 5.18 -16.09 -22.20
N ILE A 812 4.92 -14.78 -22.17
CA ILE A 812 5.65 -13.82 -21.31
C ILE A 812 5.08 -13.76 -19.89
N ALA A 813 3.78 -13.51 -19.74
CA ALA A 813 3.15 -13.25 -18.44
C ALA A 813 2.26 -14.42 -17.99
N THR A 814 2.76 -15.65 -18.09
CA THR A 814 2.03 -16.89 -17.78
C THR A 814 2.97 -17.94 -17.18
N GLN A 815 2.41 -18.79 -16.32
CA GLN A 815 3.07 -19.97 -15.77
C GLN A 815 2.62 -21.28 -16.44
N ARG A 816 1.64 -21.21 -17.36
CA ARG A 816 1.17 -22.35 -18.14
C ARG A 816 2.24 -22.82 -19.11
N GLU A 817 2.59 -24.09 -19.05
CA GLU A 817 3.65 -24.68 -19.88
C GLU A 817 3.32 -24.61 -21.37
N ASP A 818 2.07 -24.90 -21.75
CA ASP A 818 1.61 -24.85 -23.15
C ASP A 818 1.68 -23.45 -23.77
N LEU A 819 1.55 -22.41 -22.94
CA LEU A 819 1.69 -21.01 -23.37
C LEU A 819 3.14 -20.53 -23.29
N ARG A 820 3.91 -20.97 -22.28
CA ARG A 820 5.35 -20.68 -22.18
C ARG A 820 6.14 -21.25 -23.35
N ALA A 821 5.73 -22.41 -23.88
CA ALA A 821 6.31 -22.99 -25.08
C ALA A 821 6.20 -22.08 -26.34
N LYS A 822 5.34 -21.06 -26.31
CA LYS A 822 5.18 -20.07 -27.39
C LYS A 822 6.11 -18.85 -27.24
N PHE A 823 6.96 -18.81 -26.21
CA PHE A 823 7.88 -17.71 -26.01
C PHE A 823 9.01 -17.74 -27.05
N GLU A 824 9.06 -16.71 -27.91
CA GLU A 824 10.07 -16.56 -28.96
C GLU A 824 11.07 -15.41 -28.69
N GLY A 825 10.94 -14.74 -27.54
CA GLY A 825 11.78 -13.60 -27.16
C GLY A 825 13.23 -14.03 -26.95
N ARG A 826 14.19 -13.17 -27.36
CA ARG A 826 15.62 -13.42 -27.19
C ARG A 826 16.32 -12.22 -26.56
N PRO A 827 17.42 -12.43 -25.80
CA PRO A 827 18.21 -11.34 -25.23
C PRO A 827 18.61 -10.26 -26.25
N GLU A 828 18.94 -10.67 -27.49
CA GLU A 828 19.35 -9.77 -28.56
C GLU A 828 18.27 -8.74 -28.92
N HIS A 829 16.98 -9.10 -28.82
CA HIS A 829 15.89 -8.16 -29.11
C HIS A 829 15.89 -6.99 -28.11
N VAL A 830 16.18 -7.28 -26.84
CA VAL A 830 16.29 -6.27 -25.79
C VAL A 830 17.54 -5.42 -26.02
N ILE A 831 18.68 -6.05 -26.33
CA ILE A 831 19.94 -5.35 -26.61
C ILE A 831 19.79 -4.37 -27.79
N ASN A 832 19.14 -4.80 -28.87
CA ASN A 832 18.86 -3.95 -30.04
C ASN A 832 18.03 -2.73 -29.65
N TYR A 833 16.91 -2.94 -28.93
CA TYR A 833 16.06 -1.85 -28.46
C TYR A 833 16.83 -0.84 -27.59
N LEU A 834 17.58 -1.32 -26.60
CA LEU A 834 18.38 -0.45 -25.73
C LEU A 834 19.44 0.32 -26.51
N SER A 835 20.05 -0.31 -27.51
CA SER A 835 21.05 0.33 -28.38
C SER A 835 20.44 1.47 -29.21
N PHE A 836 19.23 1.30 -29.73
CA PHE A 836 18.52 2.38 -30.43
C PHE A 836 18.21 3.56 -29.52
N VAL A 837 17.71 3.27 -28.31
CA VAL A 837 17.44 4.31 -27.30
C VAL A 837 18.73 5.04 -26.93
N GLY A 838 19.84 4.31 -26.73
CA GLY A 838 21.15 4.88 -26.45
C GLY A 838 21.68 5.78 -27.59
N GLU A 839 21.50 5.38 -28.84
CA GLU A 839 21.94 6.18 -29.99
C GLU A 839 21.10 7.46 -30.17
N GLU A 840 19.79 7.37 -29.89
CA GLU A 840 18.92 8.56 -29.84
C GLU A 840 19.36 9.53 -28.73
N VAL A 841 19.70 9.03 -27.54
CA VAL A 841 20.26 9.86 -26.45
C VAL A 841 21.49 10.62 -26.94
N ARG A 842 22.44 9.94 -27.61
CA ARG A 842 23.66 10.59 -28.13
C ARG A 842 23.34 11.71 -29.12
N THR A 843 22.39 11.46 -30.02
CA THR A 843 21.95 12.43 -31.02
C THR A 843 21.37 13.69 -30.36
N ILE A 844 20.55 13.52 -29.32
CA ILE A 844 19.96 14.64 -28.59
C ILE A 844 21.03 15.40 -27.80
N LEU A 845 21.95 14.71 -27.11
CA LEU A 845 23.06 15.35 -26.39
C LEU A 845 23.93 16.21 -27.33
N ALA A 846 24.25 15.68 -28.51
CA ALA A 846 24.98 16.42 -29.54
C ALA A 846 24.28 17.74 -29.89
N SER A 847 22.96 17.69 -30.10
CA SER A 847 22.13 18.87 -30.40
C SER A 847 22.07 19.89 -29.25
N LEU A 848 22.20 19.43 -28.00
CA LEU A 848 22.27 20.26 -26.81
C LEU A 848 23.68 20.82 -26.54
N GLY A 849 24.68 20.45 -27.35
CA GLY A 849 26.07 20.83 -27.16
C GLY A 849 26.76 20.10 -26.00
N ALA A 850 26.20 18.98 -25.53
CA ALA A 850 26.71 18.21 -24.40
C ALA A 850 27.43 16.93 -24.88
N ARG A 851 28.55 16.59 -24.25
CA ARG A 851 29.34 15.38 -24.59
C ARG A 851 28.96 14.16 -23.76
N SER A 852 28.16 14.33 -22.72
CA SER A 852 27.71 13.25 -21.84
C SER A 852 26.37 13.56 -21.17
N LEU A 853 25.66 12.53 -20.72
CA LEU A 853 24.47 12.66 -19.87
C LEU A 853 24.79 13.44 -18.60
N ASP A 854 25.97 13.23 -18.02
CA ASP A 854 26.40 13.89 -16.79
C ASP A 854 26.44 15.42 -16.89
N GLU A 855 26.65 15.98 -18.09
CA GLU A 855 26.65 17.42 -18.35
C GLU A 855 25.25 18.03 -18.37
N VAL A 856 24.20 17.23 -18.55
CA VAL A 856 22.81 17.73 -18.67
C VAL A 856 21.94 17.44 -17.44
N ILE A 857 22.39 16.58 -16.52
CA ILE A 857 21.56 16.17 -15.38
C ILE A 857 21.14 17.37 -14.51
N GLY A 858 19.83 17.55 -14.35
CA GLY A 858 19.22 18.64 -13.58
C GLY A 858 19.26 20.01 -14.27
N ARG A 859 19.60 20.10 -15.55
CA ARG A 859 19.68 21.35 -16.32
C ARG A 859 18.36 21.71 -17.01
N VAL A 860 17.31 21.95 -16.22
CA VAL A 860 15.97 22.32 -16.73
C VAL A 860 15.98 23.56 -17.63
N GLU A 861 17.01 24.41 -17.54
CA GLU A 861 17.15 25.56 -18.44
C GLU A 861 17.29 25.19 -19.92
N LEU A 862 17.67 23.93 -20.24
CA LEU A 862 17.75 23.39 -21.59
C LEU A 862 16.41 22.87 -22.12
N LEU A 863 15.33 23.00 -21.33
CA LEU A 863 13.96 22.72 -21.74
C LEU A 863 13.16 24.01 -21.85
N HIS A 864 12.16 24.01 -22.72
CA HIS A 864 11.06 24.96 -22.69
C HIS A 864 9.74 24.23 -22.86
N GLN A 865 8.69 24.84 -22.32
CA GLN A 865 7.33 24.41 -22.61
C GLN A 865 6.93 24.86 -24.02
N LEU A 866 6.25 23.99 -24.75
CA LEU A 866 5.66 24.30 -26.05
C LEU A 866 4.55 25.36 -25.89
N PRO A 867 4.47 26.35 -26.79
CA PRO A 867 3.46 27.40 -26.70
C PRO A 867 2.04 26.84 -26.92
N GLY A 868 1.04 27.49 -26.31
CA GLY A 868 -0.38 27.15 -26.51
C GLY A 868 -0.90 25.97 -25.67
N SER A 869 -0.11 25.48 -24.71
CA SER A 869 -0.58 24.51 -23.71
C SER A 869 -1.52 25.19 -22.69
N GLN A 870 -2.58 24.49 -22.29
CA GLN A 870 -3.48 24.89 -21.19
C GLN A 870 -2.92 24.57 -19.80
N LEU A 871 -1.83 23.81 -19.72
CA LEU A 871 -1.17 23.46 -18.46
C LEU A 871 -0.03 24.43 -18.18
N ASP A 872 0.27 24.65 -16.91
CA ASP A 872 1.45 25.38 -16.45
C ASP A 872 2.52 24.39 -15.98
N LEU A 873 3.66 24.33 -16.70
CA LEU A 873 4.80 23.48 -16.32
C LEU A 873 5.92 24.28 -15.64
N SER A 874 5.64 25.50 -15.17
CA SER A 874 6.60 26.34 -14.44
C SER A 874 7.21 25.62 -13.23
N PHE A 875 6.40 24.87 -12.47
CA PHE A 875 6.87 24.04 -11.36
C PHE A 875 7.92 23.00 -11.79
N VAL A 876 7.69 22.32 -12.93
CA VAL A 876 8.61 21.29 -13.45
C VAL A 876 9.90 21.93 -13.98
N LEU A 877 9.80 23.14 -14.53
CA LEU A 877 10.91 23.88 -15.13
C LEU A 877 11.62 24.82 -14.16
N GLU A 878 11.28 24.80 -12.87
CA GLU A 878 11.90 25.66 -11.88
C GLU A 878 13.40 25.32 -11.72
N PRO A 879 14.32 26.27 -12.01
CA PRO A 879 15.74 26.00 -11.98
C PRO A 879 16.25 25.84 -10.55
N THR A 880 17.08 24.81 -10.34
CA THR A 880 17.84 24.68 -9.08
C THR A 880 19.12 25.53 -9.11
N PRO A 881 19.65 25.97 -7.95
CA PRO A 881 20.91 26.72 -7.89
C PRO A 881 22.06 26.00 -8.62
N ALA A 882 22.74 26.69 -9.53
CA ALA A 882 23.78 26.11 -10.39
C ALA A 882 25.10 25.86 -9.66
N ASP A 883 25.31 26.50 -8.50
CA ASP A 883 26.46 26.35 -7.62
C ASP A 883 26.35 25.12 -6.69
N GLN A 884 25.21 24.44 -6.70
CA GLN A 884 24.97 23.23 -5.90
C GLN A 884 25.03 21.96 -6.75
N PRO A 885 25.47 20.82 -6.18
CA PRO A 885 25.45 19.54 -6.87
C PRO A 885 24.04 19.17 -7.34
N ARG A 886 23.88 18.90 -8.64
CA ARG A 886 22.62 18.46 -9.26
C ARG A 886 22.53 16.94 -9.47
N ARG A 887 23.60 16.22 -9.14
CA ARG A 887 23.77 14.77 -9.31
C ARG A 887 24.53 14.16 -8.14
N ARG A 888 24.58 12.82 -8.06
CA ARG A 888 25.37 12.13 -7.04
C ARG A 888 26.86 12.41 -7.24
N LEU A 889 27.55 12.73 -6.15
CA LEU A 889 29.02 12.82 -6.10
C LEU A 889 29.62 11.77 -5.15
N TRP A 890 28.85 11.32 -4.16
CA TRP A 890 29.34 10.32 -3.21
C TRP A 890 29.30 8.93 -3.84
N PRO A 891 30.32 8.08 -3.63
CA PRO A 891 30.31 6.72 -4.14
C PRO A 891 29.27 5.84 -3.42
N ARG A 892 29.07 6.08 -2.12
CA ARG A 892 28.11 5.36 -1.25
C ARG A 892 27.80 6.18 -0.01
N ASN A 893 26.61 5.99 0.55
CA ASN A 893 26.21 6.55 1.84
C ASN A 893 26.52 5.64 3.01
N GLY A 894 26.87 6.26 4.14
CA GLY A 894 27.07 5.59 5.42
C GLY A 894 28.41 4.88 5.54
N ASP A 895 28.83 4.68 6.78
CA ASP A 895 30.02 3.91 7.09
C ASP A 895 29.75 2.40 6.90
N PRO A 896 30.78 1.58 6.66
CA PRO A 896 30.63 0.13 6.73
C PRO A 896 30.01 -0.26 8.07
N ALA A 897 29.04 -1.19 8.04
CA ALA A 897 28.46 -1.69 9.28
C ALA A 897 29.56 -2.28 10.18
N PRO A 898 29.52 -2.02 11.50
CA PRO A 898 30.48 -2.60 12.43
C PRO A 898 30.38 -4.12 12.40
N LEU A 899 31.51 -4.78 12.65
CA LEU A 899 31.53 -6.24 12.84
C LEU A 899 30.85 -6.59 14.16
N ASP A 900 30.31 -7.81 14.22
CA ASP A 900 29.70 -8.34 15.44
C ASP A 900 30.75 -8.42 16.57
N PRO A 901 30.46 -7.88 17.77
CA PRO A 901 31.36 -7.95 18.91
C PRO A 901 31.52 -9.41 19.40
N PRO A 902 32.62 -9.71 20.12
CA PRO A 902 32.75 -10.99 20.83
C PRO A 902 31.66 -11.13 21.90
N SER A 903 31.48 -12.35 22.42
CA SER A 903 30.59 -12.61 23.56
C SER A 903 30.86 -11.66 24.73
N GLY A 904 29.81 -11.19 25.40
CA GLY A 904 29.93 -10.23 26.50
C GLY A 904 28.77 -9.22 26.56
N PRO A 905 28.96 -8.10 27.28
CA PRO A 905 27.92 -7.12 27.48
C PRO A 905 27.59 -6.36 26.19
N ILE A 906 26.30 -6.13 25.97
CA ILE A 906 25.76 -5.31 24.88
C ILE A 906 24.71 -4.33 25.42
N ASP A 907 24.37 -3.34 24.60
CA ASP A 907 23.28 -2.40 24.87
C ASP A 907 22.47 -2.13 23.59
N ASN A 908 21.40 -1.35 23.73
CA ASN A 908 20.43 -1.14 22.65
C ASN A 908 21.00 -0.42 21.42
N SER A 909 22.20 0.16 21.52
CA SER A 909 22.88 0.75 20.36
C SER A 909 23.46 -0.31 19.41
N HIS A 910 23.66 -1.54 19.90
CA HIS A 910 24.16 -2.68 19.12
C HIS A 910 23.03 -3.31 18.29
N ARG A 911 22.90 -2.83 17.05
CA ARG A 911 21.83 -3.20 16.12
C ARG A 911 22.32 -4.22 15.09
N THR A 912 21.40 -5.06 14.63
CA THR A 912 21.64 -6.07 13.58
C THR A 912 22.76 -7.07 13.91
N LEU A 913 22.91 -7.40 15.20
CA LEU A 913 23.91 -8.36 15.66
C LEU A 913 23.67 -9.74 15.03
N GLY A 914 24.72 -10.34 14.47
CA GLY A 914 24.71 -11.66 13.82
C GLY A 914 24.79 -11.60 12.30
N ALA A 915 24.54 -10.45 11.67
CA ALA A 915 24.56 -10.34 10.21
C ALA A 915 25.97 -10.59 9.63
N SER A 916 27.02 -10.06 10.29
CA SER A 916 28.39 -10.24 9.81
C SER A 916 28.88 -11.68 10.01
N LEU A 917 28.45 -12.35 11.08
CA LEU A 917 28.67 -13.78 11.32
C LEU A 917 27.97 -14.63 10.27
N SER A 918 26.73 -14.29 9.93
CA SER A 918 25.92 -15.01 8.94
C SER A 918 26.51 -14.90 7.53
N ARG A 919 27.04 -13.72 7.18
CA ARG A 919 27.82 -13.56 5.95
C ARG A 919 28.98 -14.54 5.89
N ARG A 920 29.81 -14.60 6.94
CA ARG A 920 30.95 -15.53 7.00
C ARG A 920 30.53 -16.99 6.98
N ALA A 921 29.39 -17.32 7.58
CA ALA A 921 28.81 -18.65 7.51
C ALA A 921 28.42 -19.02 6.07
N VAL A 922 27.78 -18.11 5.33
CA VAL A 922 27.37 -18.35 3.92
C VAL A 922 28.55 -18.37 2.96
N GLU A 923 29.50 -17.44 3.10
CA GLU A 923 30.63 -17.27 2.18
C GLU A 923 31.76 -18.29 2.43
N ALA A 924 32.03 -18.61 3.70
CA ALA A 924 33.19 -19.40 4.12
C ALA A 924 32.84 -20.66 4.92
N GLY A 925 31.55 -20.94 5.16
CA GLY A 925 31.12 -22.10 5.96
C GLY A 925 31.49 -22.01 7.44
N GLU A 926 31.79 -20.81 7.93
CA GLU A 926 32.21 -20.60 9.32
C GLU A 926 31.07 -20.84 10.31
N ARG A 927 31.37 -21.48 11.43
CA ARG A 927 30.44 -21.64 12.55
C ARG A 927 30.77 -20.67 13.67
N SER A 928 29.76 -20.05 14.25
CA SER A 928 29.92 -19.05 15.32
C SER A 928 28.90 -19.26 16.42
N VAL A 929 29.36 -19.31 17.67
CA VAL A 929 28.49 -19.26 18.86
C VAL A 929 28.83 -17.98 19.62
N ARG A 930 27.80 -17.22 20.01
CA ARG A 930 27.94 -15.99 20.80
C ARG A 930 26.98 -15.99 21.97
N GLU A 931 27.47 -15.49 23.09
CA GLU A 931 26.68 -15.27 24.30
C GLU A 931 26.78 -13.80 24.69
N TYR A 932 25.63 -13.14 24.75
CA TYR A 932 25.53 -11.73 25.09
C TYR A 932 24.73 -11.54 26.36
N GLU A 933 24.98 -10.42 27.04
CA GLU A 933 24.24 -9.99 28.22
C GLU A 933 23.86 -8.52 28.10
N GLY A 934 22.63 -8.17 28.43
CA GLY A 934 22.15 -6.78 28.35
C GLY A 934 20.91 -6.64 27.47
N SER A 935 20.77 -5.49 26.82
CA SER A 935 19.63 -5.18 25.96
C SER A 935 20.09 -5.14 24.50
N ALA A 936 19.64 -6.04 23.63
CA ALA A 936 19.99 -5.95 22.22
C ALA A 936 19.20 -4.86 21.51
N GLY A 937 19.85 -4.12 20.61
CA GLY A 937 19.18 -3.18 19.72
C GLY A 937 18.26 -3.87 18.72
N GLN A 938 17.68 -3.06 17.84
CA GLN A 938 16.83 -3.52 16.74
C GLN A 938 17.52 -4.59 15.87
N SER A 939 16.73 -5.52 15.34
CA SER A 939 17.18 -6.52 14.36
C SER A 939 18.20 -7.54 14.90
N PHE A 940 18.14 -7.89 16.19
CA PHE A 940 19.00 -8.94 16.77
C PHE A 940 18.82 -10.28 16.04
N GLY A 941 19.90 -10.82 15.47
CA GLY A 941 19.88 -12.03 14.66
C GLY A 941 19.20 -11.88 13.30
N ALA A 942 19.09 -10.67 12.75
CA ALA A 942 18.58 -10.50 11.40
C ALA A 942 19.47 -11.19 10.36
N TRP A 943 18.83 -11.83 9.38
CA TRP A 943 19.47 -12.61 8.31
C TRP A 943 20.33 -13.78 8.81
N LEU A 944 19.97 -14.35 9.98
CA LEU A 944 20.74 -15.45 10.55
C LEU A 944 20.82 -16.64 9.60
N ALA A 945 22.04 -17.13 9.37
CA ALA A 945 22.31 -18.29 8.54
C ALA A 945 22.66 -19.52 9.40
N ASP A 946 22.61 -20.70 8.77
CA ASP A 946 23.04 -21.94 9.42
C ASP A 946 24.50 -21.86 9.89
N GLY A 947 24.78 -22.45 11.05
CA GLY A 947 26.09 -22.40 11.68
C GLY A 947 26.31 -21.23 12.64
N VAL A 948 25.35 -20.31 12.78
CA VAL A 948 25.40 -19.24 13.78
C VAL A 948 24.41 -19.49 14.92
N GLU A 949 24.87 -19.44 16.16
CA GLU A 949 24.05 -19.50 17.37
C GLU A 949 24.27 -18.27 18.25
N LEU A 950 23.19 -17.59 18.62
CA LEU A 950 23.20 -16.39 19.46
C LEU A 950 22.37 -16.63 20.72
N THR A 951 22.98 -16.48 21.88
CA THR A 951 22.28 -16.51 23.18
C THR A 951 22.33 -15.13 23.80
N LEU A 952 21.19 -14.62 24.29
CA LEU A 952 21.07 -13.36 25.00
C LEU A 952 20.49 -13.59 26.39
N ARG A 953 21.21 -13.18 27.43
CA ARG A 953 20.70 -13.02 28.79
C ARG A 953 20.26 -11.56 28.97
N GLY A 954 18.95 -11.32 28.96
CA GLY A 954 18.35 -10.00 29.02
C GLY A 954 17.18 -9.86 28.05
N GLU A 955 17.09 -8.73 27.35
CA GLU A 955 15.96 -8.43 26.45
C GLU A 955 16.43 -7.89 25.08
N ALA A 956 15.61 -8.05 24.05
CA ALA A 956 15.85 -7.52 22.72
C ALA A 956 14.71 -6.60 22.27
N ASN A 957 15.03 -5.62 21.45
CA ASN A 957 14.05 -4.75 20.81
C ASN A 957 13.36 -5.47 19.62
N ASP A 958 12.79 -4.71 18.68
CA ASP A 958 12.00 -5.25 17.58
C ASP A 958 12.86 -6.04 16.58
N TYR A 959 12.19 -6.81 15.73
CA TYR A 959 12.77 -7.50 14.57
C TYR A 959 13.76 -8.63 14.89
N VAL A 960 13.66 -9.25 16.08
CA VAL A 960 14.46 -10.43 16.42
C VAL A 960 14.29 -11.51 15.35
N GLY A 961 15.40 -12.01 14.79
CA GLY A 961 15.40 -13.05 13.76
C GLY A 961 14.74 -12.63 12.44
N LYS A 962 14.64 -11.33 12.15
CA LYS A 962 14.12 -10.81 10.87
C LYS A 962 14.82 -11.46 9.68
N GLY A 963 14.04 -12.08 8.80
CA GLY A 963 14.53 -12.75 7.59
C GLY A 963 15.58 -13.83 7.83
N MET A 964 15.63 -14.43 9.02
CA MET A 964 16.55 -15.54 9.27
C MET A 964 16.20 -16.74 8.38
N ALA A 965 17.24 -17.42 7.88
CA ALA A 965 17.10 -18.60 7.03
C ALA A 965 17.69 -19.86 7.68
N GLY A 966 18.29 -19.73 8.87
CA GLY A 966 18.97 -20.81 9.57
C GLY A 966 19.47 -20.36 10.95
N GLY A 967 20.24 -21.23 11.60
CA GLY A 967 20.85 -20.92 12.90
C GLY A 967 19.88 -20.94 14.08
N VAL A 968 20.37 -20.50 15.26
CA VAL A 968 19.59 -20.49 16.51
C VAL A 968 19.72 -19.18 17.27
N ILE A 969 18.59 -18.68 17.77
CA ILE A 969 18.52 -17.55 18.71
C ILE A 969 17.85 -18.01 20.00
N ALA A 970 18.48 -17.77 21.15
CA ALA A 970 17.90 -18.03 22.47
C ALA A 970 17.95 -16.76 23.33
N ILE A 971 16.79 -16.29 23.80
CA ILE A 971 16.66 -15.14 24.70
C ILE A 971 16.10 -15.65 26.02
N ARG A 972 16.80 -15.33 27.12
CA ARG A 972 16.40 -15.68 28.49
C ARG A 972 16.45 -14.46 29.41
N PRO A 973 15.66 -14.44 30.50
CA PRO A 973 15.64 -13.32 31.44
C PRO A 973 17.02 -12.94 31.99
N TYR A 974 17.10 -11.75 32.58
CA TYR A 974 18.28 -11.34 33.33
C TYR A 974 18.56 -12.27 34.52
N GLU A 975 19.79 -12.26 35.01
CA GLU A 975 20.08 -12.89 36.30
C GLU A 975 19.35 -12.12 37.41
N HIS A 976 18.65 -12.84 38.28
CA HIS A 976 17.81 -12.27 39.33
C HIS A 976 16.67 -11.34 38.84
N ASP A 977 16.17 -11.51 37.61
CA ASP A 977 15.04 -10.72 37.10
C ASP A 977 13.80 -10.92 38.01
N ALA A 978 13.34 -9.83 38.63
CA ALA A 978 12.21 -9.87 39.56
C ALA A 978 10.85 -9.92 38.81
N ALA A 979 10.83 -9.60 37.52
CA ALA A 979 9.63 -9.64 36.70
C ALA A 979 9.16 -11.09 36.48
N ALA A 980 7.94 -11.41 36.92
CA ALA A 980 7.42 -12.77 36.85
C ALA A 980 7.07 -13.26 35.43
N ASN A 981 6.68 -12.34 34.53
CA ASN A 981 6.33 -12.62 33.14
C ASN A 981 6.81 -11.50 32.20
N PRO A 982 8.15 -11.36 32.06
CA PRO A 982 8.74 -10.22 31.37
C PRO A 982 8.48 -10.30 29.87
N VAL A 983 8.21 -9.16 29.24
CA VAL A 983 8.35 -9.07 27.78
C VAL A 983 9.85 -8.96 27.47
N LEU A 984 10.41 -9.86 26.69
CA LEU A 984 11.85 -9.94 26.40
C LEU A 984 12.20 -9.71 24.92
N ALA A 985 11.21 -9.66 24.04
CA ALA A 985 11.40 -9.34 22.62
C ALA A 985 10.37 -8.30 22.16
N GLY A 986 10.74 -7.46 21.21
CA GLY A 986 9.87 -6.46 20.61
C GLY A 986 8.89 -7.04 19.58
N ASN A 987 8.41 -6.15 18.71
CA ASN A 987 7.47 -6.41 17.64
C ASN A 987 8.12 -7.09 16.44
N THR A 988 7.29 -7.68 15.57
CA THR A 988 7.68 -8.14 14.22
C THR A 988 8.87 -9.13 14.23
N CYS A 989 8.96 -9.95 15.28
CA CYS A 989 9.94 -11.02 15.36
C CYS A 989 9.72 -12.05 14.24
N LEU A 990 10.80 -12.57 13.67
CA LEU A 990 10.81 -13.55 12.57
C LEU A 990 10.13 -13.08 11.28
N TYR A 991 10.10 -11.77 11.05
CA TYR A 991 9.49 -11.24 9.85
C TYR A 991 10.09 -11.84 8.58
N GLY A 992 9.26 -12.56 7.82
CA GLY A 992 9.67 -13.15 6.55
C GLY A 992 10.65 -14.31 6.66
N ALA A 993 10.87 -14.87 7.86
CA ALA A 993 11.92 -15.87 8.08
C ALA A 993 11.70 -17.14 7.23
N THR A 994 12.76 -17.74 6.68
CA THR A 994 12.71 -18.94 5.82
C THR A 994 13.60 -20.05 6.35
N GLY A 995 13.75 -20.16 7.68
CA GLY A 995 14.42 -21.27 8.36
C GLY A 995 14.95 -20.90 9.75
N GLY A 996 15.57 -21.85 10.45
CA GLY A 996 16.20 -21.69 11.77
C GLY A 996 15.26 -21.74 12.98
N ARG A 997 15.81 -21.51 14.18
CA ARG A 997 15.08 -21.65 15.47
C ARG A 997 15.18 -20.41 16.38
N LEU A 998 14.06 -19.97 16.95
CA LEU A 998 13.99 -18.89 17.95
C LEU A 998 13.34 -19.38 19.25
N PHE A 999 14.00 -19.16 20.38
CA PHE A 999 13.49 -19.49 21.71
C PHE A 999 13.51 -18.25 22.61
N VAL A 1000 12.36 -17.84 23.15
CA VAL A 1000 12.24 -16.65 24.01
C VAL A 1000 11.54 -17.02 25.31
N ALA A 1001 12.29 -17.11 26.43
CA ALA A 1001 11.73 -17.43 27.75
C ALA A 1001 11.10 -16.19 28.40
N GLY A 1002 10.08 -15.65 27.72
CA GLY A 1002 9.33 -14.46 28.08
C GLY A 1002 8.35 -14.10 26.95
N ARG A 1003 7.63 -12.99 27.11
CA ARG A 1003 6.69 -12.51 26.10
C ARG A 1003 7.39 -11.75 24.97
N ALA A 1004 6.76 -11.71 23.80
CA ALA A 1004 7.14 -10.86 22.67
C ALA A 1004 6.08 -9.80 22.38
N GLY A 1005 6.41 -8.87 21.47
CA GLY A 1005 5.53 -7.82 20.98
C GLY A 1005 4.46 -8.29 19.98
N GLU A 1006 3.95 -7.34 19.23
CA GLU A 1006 2.95 -7.52 18.17
C GLU A 1006 3.55 -8.21 16.94
N ARG A 1007 2.71 -8.84 16.10
CA ARG A 1007 3.11 -9.41 14.80
C ARG A 1007 4.25 -10.45 14.87
N PHE A 1008 4.28 -11.23 15.95
CA PHE A 1008 5.24 -12.32 16.09
C PHE A 1008 5.01 -13.39 15.00
N CYS A 1009 6.08 -13.81 14.32
CA CYS A 1009 6.03 -14.70 13.15
C CYS A 1009 5.25 -14.14 11.95
N VAL A 1010 5.14 -12.81 11.81
CA VAL A 1010 4.53 -12.23 10.60
C VAL A 1010 5.30 -12.67 9.35
N ARG A 1011 4.58 -13.16 8.34
CA ARG A 1011 5.17 -13.71 7.11
C ARG A 1011 6.19 -14.83 7.34
N ASN A 1012 6.16 -15.55 8.47
CA ASN A 1012 7.05 -16.70 8.67
C ASN A 1012 6.80 -17.76 7.58
N SER A 1013 7.88 -18.20 6.95
CA SER A 1013 7.91 -19.07 5.78
C SER A 1013 8.72 -20.35 6.03
N GLY A 1014 9.23 -20.58 7.24
CA GLY A 1014 9.99 -21.80 7.53
C GLY A 1014 10.71 -21.87 8.89
N ALA A 1015 10.72 -20.80 9.68
CA ALA A 1015 11.35 -20.81 10.99
C ALA A 1015 10.49 -21.54 12.04
N VAL A 1016 11.16 -22.07 13.07
CA VAL A 1016 10.54 -22.68 14.25
C VAL A 1016 10.72 -21.76 15.45
N ALA A 1017 9.66 -21.48 16.19
CA ALA A 1017 9.69 -20.54 17.30
C ALA A 1017 8.96 -21.07 18.54
N VAL A 1018 9.50 -20.79 19.74
CA VAL A 1018 8.82 -20.99 21.03
C VAL A 1018 8.94 -19.72 21.87
N VAL A 1019 7.80 -19.19 22.31
CA VAL A 1019 7.67 -17.96 23.11
C VAL A 1019 6.68 -18.17 24.26
N GLU A 1020 6.78 -17.39 25.33
CA GLU A 1020 5.88 -17.50 26.51
C GLU A 1020 4.66 -16.56 26.46
N GLY A 1021 4.39 -15.99 25.29
CA GLY A 1021 3.24 -15.12 25.02
C GLY A 1021 3.59 -14.03 24.01
N ALA A 1022 2.60 -13.43 23.36
CA ALA A 1022 2.83 -12.44 22.32
C ALA A 1022 1.66 -11.45 22.22
N GLY A 1023 1.83 -10.40 21.44
CA GLY A 1023 0.76 -9.46 21.10
C GLY A 1023 -0.23 -9.98 20.07
N ASP A 1024 -0.98 -9.03 19.53
CA ASP A 1024 -1.89 -9.16 18.42
C ASP A 1024 -1.15 -9.59 17.14
N HIS A 1025 -1.89 -10.11 16.18
CA HIS A 1025 -1.40 -10.52 14.85
C HIS A 1025 -0.34 -11.64 14.90
N PHE A 1026 -0.42 -12.53 15.90
CA PHE A 1026 0.45 -13.71 15.96
C PHE A 1026 0.26 -14.58 14.69
N CYS A 1027 1.36 -14.96 14.03
CA CYS A 1027 1.39 -15.73 12.79
C CYS A 1027 0.67 -15.08 11.59
N GLU A 1028 0.54 -13.76 11.57
CA GLU A 1028 -0.06 -13.05 10.44
C GLU A 1028 0.68 -13.33 9.12
N TYR A 1029 -0.04 -13.66 8.04
CA TYR A 1029 0.51 -14.11 6.75
C TYR A 1029 1.52 -15.26 6.80
N MET A 1030 1.54 -16.08 7.85
CA MET A 1030 2.44 -17.23 7.91
C MET A 1030 2.14 -18.22 6.78
N THR A 1031 3.18 -18.68 6.07
CA THR A 1031 3.08 -19.62 4.94
C THR A 1031 3.83 -20.93 5.17
N GLY A 1032 4.63 -21.03 6.23
CA GLY A 1032 5.38 -22.22 6.60
C GLY A 1032 6.08 -22.06 7.96
N GLY A 1033 6.65 -23.15 8.47
CA GLY A 1033 7.31 -23.21 9.78
C GLY A 1033 6.36 -23.62 10.93
N ALA A 1034 6.85 -23.49 12.16
CA ALA A 1034 6.12 -23.82 13.38
C ALA A 1034 6.26 -22.71 14.43
N ALA A 1035 5.17 -22.34 15.10
CA ALA A 1035 5.19 -21.35 16.17
C ALA A 1035 4.47 -21.86 17.41
N VAL A 1036 5.11 -21.77 18.58
CA VAL A 1036 4.55 -22.24 19.85
C VAL A 1036 4.45 -21.07 20.82
N SER A 1037 3.26 -20.84 21.38
CA SER A 1037 3.07 -19.93 22.51
C SER A 1037 2.70 -20.71 23.77
N LEU A 1038 3.52 -20.57 24.82
CA LEU A 1038 3.29 -21.18 26.14
C LEU A 1038 2.32 -20.37 27.01
N GLY A 1039 1.98 -19.14 26.58
CA GLY A 1039 1.07 -18.22 27.26
C GLY A 1039 0.13 -17.48 26.29
N LEU A 1040 -0.45 -16.39 26.77
CA LEU A 1040 -1.46 -15.60 26.05
C LEU A 1040 -0.89 -14.98 24.77
N VAL A 1041 -1.64 -15.11 23.67
CA VAL A 1041 -1.48 -14.31 22.45
C VAL A 1041 -2.65 -13.32 22.29
N GLY A 1042 -2.40 -12.22 21.60
CA GLY A 1042 -3.38 -11.16 21.40
C GLY A 1042 -4.51 -11.51 20.41
N SER A 1043 -5.13 -10.47 19.88
CA SER A 1043 -6.21 -10.55 18.90
C SER A 1043 -5.70 -10.84 17.48
N ASN A 1044 -6.62 -11.23 16.61
CA ASN A 1044 -6.35 -11.46 15.18
C ASN A 1044 -5.30 -12.55 14.88
N LEU A 1045 -5.23 -13.56 15.75
CA LEU A 1045 -4.34 -14.72 15.59
C LEU A 1045 -4.58 -15.42 14.24
N GLY A 1046 -3.51 -15.60 13.47
CA GLY A 1046 -3.51 -16.35 12.20
C GLY A 1046 -4.13 -15.61 11.01
N ALA A 1047 -4.34 -14.30 11.08
CA ALA A 1047 -4.89 -13.54 9.94
C ALA A 1047 -4.00 -13.67 8.70
N GLY A 1048 -4.58 -14.10 7.57
CA GLY A 1048 -3.85 -14.37 6.35
C GLY A 1048 -2.89 -15.57 6.41
N MET A 1049 -2.86 -16.35 7.49
CA MET A 1049 -2.05 -17.57 7.59
C MET A 1049 -2.55 -18.61 6.58
N THR A 1050 -1.67 -19.02 5.67
CA THR A 1050 -1.99 -19.95 4.57
C THR A 1050 -1.15 -21.22 4.60
N GLY A 1051 -0.15 -21.30 5.48
CA GLY A 1051 0.66 -22.50 5.67
C GLY A 1051 1.43 -22.47 6.99
N GLY A 1052 1.98 -23.62 7.38
CA GLY A 1052 2.62 -23.82 8.67
C GLY A 1052 1.65 -24.23 9.78
N VAL A 1053 2.17 -24.34 11.01
CA VAL A 1053 1.40 -24.75 12.18
C VAL A 1053 1.72 -23.86 13.38
N ALA A 1054 0.69 -23.49 14.15
CA ALA A 1054 0.86 -22.85 15.44
C ALA A 1054 0.28 -23.70 16.57
N TYR A 1055 0.95 -23.73 17.72
CA TYR A 1055 0.47 -24.38 18.94
C TYR A 1055 0.32 -23.31 20.02
N VAL A 1056 -0.92 -23.04 20.42
CA VAL A 1056 -1.24 -21.95 21.36
C VAL A 1056 -2.06 -22.50 22.52
N ARG A 1057 -1.87 -21.95 23.72
CA ARG A 1057 -2.66 -22.31 24.90
C ARG A 1057 -3.85 -21.37 25.10
N ASP A 1058 -3.58 -20.07 25.07
CA ASP A 1058 -4.56 -19.01 25.32
C ASP A 1058 -4.46 -17.92 24.26
N TRP A 1059 -5.60 -17.34 23.84
CA TRP A 1059 -5.66 -16.22 22.90
C TRP A 1059 -6.86 -15.31 23.18
N LEU A 1060 -6.76 -14.04 22.77
CA LEU A 1060 -7.87 -13.08 22.86
C LEU A 1060 -8.84 -13.16 21.67
N GLY A 1061 -8.31 -13.34 20.45
CA GLY A 1061 -9.14 -13.40 19.24
C GLY A 1061 -8.49 -14.18 18.11
N LEU A 1062 -9.23 -15.15 17.55
CA LEU A 1062 -8.83 -15.91 16.36
C LEU A 1062 -9.35 -15.21 15.10
N ASN A 1063 -8.61 -15.23 13.99
CA ASN A 1063 -9.13 -14.82 12.69
C ASN A 1063 -9.77 -16.03 11.95
N PRO A 1064 -11.10 -16.17 11.96
CA PRO A 1064 -11.77 -17.36 11.42
C PRO A 1064 -11.76 -17.42 9.88
N ASP A 1065 -11.49 -16.30 9.19
CA ASP A 1065 -11.43 -16.26 7.72
C ASP A 1065 -10.19 -16.97 7.17
N SER A 1066 -9.19 -17.18 8.03
CA SER A 1066 -7.88 -17.69 7.64
C SER A 1066 -7.52 -19.02 8.29
N VAL A 1067 -7.91 -19.23 9.55
CA VAL A 1067 -7.46 -20.37 10.35
C VAL A 1067 -8.56 -21.03 11.16
N VAL A 1068 -8.32 -22.27 11.56
CA VAL A 1068 -9.14 -23.01 12.53
C VAL A 1068 -8.27 -23.48 13.69
N ALA A 1069 -8.83 -23.47 14.89
CA ALA A 1069 -8.20 -24.03 16.09
C ALA A 1069 -8.82 -25.39 16.43
N ARG A 1070 -7.98 -26.42 16.63
CA ARG A 1070 -8.41 -27.80 16.95
C ARG A 1070 -7.55 -28.41 18.06
N ALA A 1071 -7.95 -29.57 18.57
CA ALA A 1071 -7.12 -30.34 19.49
C ALA A 1071 -5.81 -30.75 18.82
N VAL A 1072 -4.71 -30.81 19.59
CA VAL A 1072 -3.41 -31.24 19.07
C VAL A 1072 -3.50 -32.72 18.64
N PRO A 1073 -3.20 -33.05 17.37
CA PRO A 1073 -3.16 -34.44 16.90
C PRO A 1073 -2.12 -35.27 17.66
N ARG A 1074 -2.31 -36.60 17.70
CA ARG A 1074 -1.40 -37.50 18.43
C ARG A 1074 -0.01 -37.52 17.80
N GLU A 1075 0.04 -37.48 16.48
CA GLU A 1075 1.24 -37.40 15.66
C GLU A 1075 2.09 -36.16 15.97
N ASP A 1076 1.46 -35.04 16.32
CA ASP A 1076 2.13 -33.76 16.59
C ASP A 1076 2.58 -33.62 18.05
N SER A 1077 2.02 -34.43 18.95
CA SER A 1077 2.23 -34.30 20.40
C SER A 1077 3.70 -34.51 20.81
N GLU A 1078 4.41 -35.45 20.19
CA GLU A 1078 5.83 -35.69 20.49
C GLU A 1078 6.71 -34.58 19.92
N GLU A 1079 6.39 -34.04 18.73
CA GLU A 1079 7.12 -32.91 18.16
C GLU A 1079 6.99 -31.67 19.04
N LEU A 1080 5.77 -31.35 19.48
CA LEU A 1080 5.53 -30.23 20.39
C LEU A 1080 6.30 -30.42 21.71
N ARG A 1081 6.31 -31.64 22.27
CA ARG A 1081 7.07 -31.95 23.49
C ARG A 1081 8.58 -31.73 23.31
N LEU A 1082 9.13 -32.12 22.15
CA LEU A 1082 10.54 -31.92 21.82
C LEU A 1082 10.88 -30.43 21.68
N LEU A 1083 10.00 -29.63 21.06
CA LEU A 1083 10.17 -28.17 20.97
C LEU A 1083 10.21 -27.50 22.35
N LEU A 1084 9.32 -27.91 23.27
CA LEU A 1084 9.32 -27.41 24.64
C LEU A 1084 10.58 -27.86 25.41
N SER A 1085 11.03 -29.10 25.18
CA SER A 1085 12.24 -29.64 25.81
C SER A 1085 13.49 -28.89 25.36
N GLU A 1086 13.59 -28.57 24.06
CA GLU A 1086 14.68 -27.74 23.54
C GLU A 1086 14.59 -26.30 24.07
N HIS A 1087 13.39 -25.72 24.10
CA HIS A 1087 13.17 -24.40 24.68
C HIS A 1087 13.66 -24.35 26.13
N ALA A 1088 13.28 -25.31 26.97
CA ALA A 1088 13.74 -25.41 28.35
C ALA A 1088 15.27 -25.57 28.44
N ALA A 1089 15.87 -26.42 27.60
CA ALA A 1089 17.32 -26.65 27.61
C ALA A 1089 18.13 -25.41 27.21
N ARG A 1090 17.65 -24.63 26.23
CA ARG A 1090 18.37 -23.44 25.72
C ARG A 1090 18.15 -22.20 26.58
N THR A 1091 16.96 -22.05 27.17
CA THR A 1091 16.59 -20.81 27.86
C THR A 1091 16.57 -20.94 29.37
N GLY A 1092 16.43 -22.15 29.92
CA GLY A 1092 16.16 -22.37 31.34
C GLY A 1092 14.72 -22.01 31.74
N SER A 1093 13.78 -21.90 30.79
CA SER A 1093 12.38 -21.53 31.04
C SER A 1093 11.74 -22.36 32.16
N ARG A 1094 11.31 -21.66 33.21
CA ARG A 1094 10.56 -22.27 34.32
C ARG A 1094 9.21 -22.80 33.84
N LEU A 1095 8.50 -22.02 33.03
CA LEU A 1095 7.17 -22.38 32.50
C LEU A 1095 7.24 -23.65 31.64
N ALA A 1096 8.23 -23.77 30.76
CA ALA A 1096 8.38 -24.97 29.96
C ALA A 1096 8.71 -26.20 30.81
N LEU A 1097 9.57 -26.06 31.82
CA LEU A 1097 9.88 -27.15 32.76
C LEU A 1097 8.63 -27.59 33.55
N GLU A 1098 7.81 -26.65 34.00
CA GLU A 1098 6.53 -26.92 34.67
C GLU A 1098 5.57 -27.70 33.75
N LEU A 1099 5.43 -27.27 32.49
CA LEU A 1099 4.57 -27.95 31.50
C LEU A 1099 5.08 -29.35 31.13
N LEU A 1100 6.40 -29.54 31.07
CA LEU A 1100 7.01 -30.84 30.78
C LEU A 1100 6.86 -31.83 31.94
N ALA A 1101 6.79 -31.34 33.19
CA ALA A 1101 6.62 -32.18 34.38
C ALA A 1101 5.25 -32.89 34.41
N ASP A 1102 4.21 -32.26 33.87
CA ASP A 1102 2.86 -32.85 33.71
C ASP A 1102 2.36 -32.71 32.26
N TRP A 1103 3.10 -33.36 31.35
CA TRP A 1103 2.89 -33.22 29.92
C TRP A 1103 1.47 -33.57 29.46
N ARG A 1104 0.83 -34.57 30.08
CA ARG A 1104 -0.52 -35.01 29.69
C ARG A 1104 -1.55 -33.90 29.91
N ASN A 1105 -1.46 -33.20 31.04
CA ASN A 1105 -2.36 -32.08 31.33
C ASN A 1105 -1.96 -30.82 30.56
N ALA A 1106 -0.66 -30.57 30.40
CA ALA A 1106 -0.18 -29.46 29.57
C ALA A 1106 -0.69 -29.56 28.13
N LEU A 1107 -0.58 -30.73 27.50
CA LEU A 1107 -1.04 -31.00 26.14
C LEU A 1107 -2.54 -30.75 25.97
N ALA A 1108 -3.36 -31.06 26.98
CA ALA A 1108 -4.81 -30.82 26.94
C ALA A 1108 -5.16 -29.32 26.87
N GLY A 1109 -4.26 -28.45 27.34
CA GLY A 1109 -4.40 -26.99 27.25
C GLY A 1109 -3.92 -26.41 25.92
N PHE A 1110 -3.23 -27.17 25.07
CA PHE A 1110 -2.80 -26.69 23.76
C PHE A 1110 -3.88 -26.89 22.70
N ARG A 1111 -3.89 -25.96 21.75
CA ARG A 1111 -4.66 -26.01 20.52
C ARG A 1111 -3.72 -25.86 19.34
N GLN A 1112 -3.96 -26.69 18.32
CA GLN A 1112 -3.30 -26.57 17.04
C GLN A 1112 -4.10 -25.61 16.18
N VAL A 1113 -3.45 -24.55 15.71
CA VAL A 1113 -3.99 -23.58 14.78
C VAL A 1113 -3.36 -23.81 13.42
N VAL A 1114 -4.21 -24.05 12.43
CA VAL A 1114 -3.81 -24.38 11.05
C VAL A 1114 -4.66 -23.59 10.07
N PRO A 1115 -4.19 -23.38 8.82
CA PRO A 1115 -4.99 -22.74 7.78
C PRO A 1115 -6.34 -23.44 7.61
N ALA A 1116 -7.41 -22.67 7.47
CA ALA A 1116 -8.71 -23.19 7.15
C ALA A 1116 -8.65 -23.86 5.76
N ALA A 1117 -9.14 -25.09 5.65
CA ALA A 1117 -9.25 -25.76 4.37
C ALA A 1117 -10.19 -24.95 3.47
N ARG A 1118 -9.65 -24.23 2.48
CA ARG A 1118 -10.48 -23.71 1.39
C ARG A 1118 -10.90 -24.90 0.56
N VAL A 1119 -12.21 -25.03 0.31
CA VAL A 1119 -12.75 -25.96 -0.69
C VAL A 1119 -12.02 -25.64 -2.00
N GLN A 1120 -11.04 -26.46 -2.35
CA GLN A 1120 -10.57 -26.50 -3.72
C GLN A 1120 -11.79 -26.96 -4.53
N ALA A 1121 -12.19 -26.15 -5.53
CA ALA A 1121 -13.00 -26.72 -6.59
C ALA A 1121 -12.25 -27.99 -7.06
N PRO A 1122 -12.94 -29.13 -7.18
CA PRO A 1122 -12.30 -30.35 -7.66
C PRO A 1122 -11.54 -29.98 -8.93
N PRO A 1123 -10.28 -30.44 -9.11
CA PRO A 1123 -9.68 -30.33 -10.42
C PRO A 1123 -10.66 -30.94 -11.41
N ASP A 1124 -11.00 -30.21 -12.48
CA ASP A 1124 -11.75 -30.77 -13.58
C ASP A 1124 -11.10 -32.12 -13.91
N PRO A 1125 -11.88 -33.23 -13.97
CA PRO A 1125 -11.31 -34.50 -14.32
C PRO A 1125 -10.55 -34.29 -15.63
N VAL A 1126 -9.25 -34.59 -15.57
CA VAL A 1126 -8.42 -34.62 -16.77
C VAL A 1126 -9.09 -35.65 -17.67
N ASP A 1127 -9.76 -35.19 -18.72
CA ASP A 1127 -10.09 -36.03 -19.87
C ASP A 1127 -8.74 -36.47 -20.45
N ASP A 1128 -8.21 -37.57 -19.92
CA ASP A 1128 -7.16 -38.34 -20.55
C ASP A 1128 -7.79 -39.06 -21.74
N PRO A 1129 -7.56 -38.63 -22.99
CA PRO A 1129 -8.17 -39.26 -24.15
C PRO A 1129 -7.54 -40.63 -24.46
N GLN A 1130 -6.70 -41.21 -23.58
CA GLN A 1130 -5.97 -42.45 -23.84
C GLN A 1130 -6.26 -43.61 -22.88
N VAL A 1131 -7.30 -43.54 -22.05
CA VAL A 1131 -7.74 -44.67 -21.20
C VAL A 1131 -9.19 -45.10 -21.53
N GLY A 1132 -9.61 -44.90 -22.78
CA GLY A 1132 -10.92 -45.31 -23.30
C GLY A 1132 -10.95 -46.51 -24.26
N ASP A 1133 -9.79 -46.97 -24.77
CA ASP A 1133 -9.76 -47.94 -25.90
C ASP A 1133 -8.88 -49.18 -25.65
N ARG A 1134 -8.90 -49.74 -24.43
CA ARG A 1134 -8.31 -51.09 -24.16
C ARG A 1134 -9.22 -52.08 -23.47
N ILE A 1135 -10.50 -51.77 -23.34
CA ILE A 1135 -11.51 -52.74 -22.95
C ILE A 1135 -12.67 -52.52 -23.90
N LEU A 1136 -12.79 -53.43 -24.89
CA LEU A 1136 -13.87 -53.63 -25.87
C LEU A 1136 -13.36 -53.65 -27.31
N GLU A 1137 -12.49 -54.61 -27.63
CA GLU A 1137 -12.53 -55.30 -28.94
C GLU A 1137 -11.79 -56.63 -28.86
N GLY A 1138 -12.33 -57.48 -28.00
CA GLY A 1138 -12.39 -58.91 -28.24
C GLY A 1138 -13.81 -59.26 -28.63
N GLU A 1139 -14.34 -58.72 -29.74
CA GLU A 1139 -15.46 -59.30 -30.49
C GLU A 1139 -15.67 -58.63 -31.87
N ARG A 1140 -15.14 -59.29 -32.93
CA ARG A 1140 -15.67 -59.35 -34.33
C ARG A 1140 -15.77 -58.01 -35.09
N GLY A 1141 -14.85 -57.66 -35.99
CA GLY A 1141 -14.61 -58.35 -37.25
C GLY A 1141 -15.60 -57.93 -38.35
N ARG A 1142 -15.29 -56.86 -39.09
CA ARG A 1142 -15.50 -56.67 -40.54
C ARG A 1142 -14.99 -55.32 -41.03
#